data_AF-A0A4V3IUU7-F1
#
_entry.id   AF-A0A4V3IUU7-F1
#
_cell.length_a   1.000
_cell.length_b   1.000
_cell.length_c   1.000
_cell.angle_alpha   90.00
_cell.angle_beta   90.00
_cell.angle_gamma   90.00
#
_symmetry.space_group_name_H-M   'P 1'
#
loop_
_entity.id
_entity.type
_entity.pdbx_description
1 polymer ?
#
loop_
_entity_poly.entity_id
_entity_poly.type
_entity_poly.pdbx_seq_one_letter_code
_entity_poly.pdbx_strand_id
1 'polypeptide(L)'
;MTYKDVRSRSLTRPVALVAAVSMLLLGAGTATAALAAPVASVVPGAAQSAPALTNLNHLNFLLDTVPLAEAPGHTTYQLDTRPTAQAPWTYADKKPDGSYGRVGGGSLDPATGYWSQGAYNADDIARTAVVYLRHWQQTGDAGSREHAFETLRSLTYLQTASGPNAGNVILWQQSDGTLTPSATPKELPDPSDSAESYWVARTVWALGEGYAAFKDADPDFAAFLQDRLHLSLDALNRQSLGKYGTFDIADGVHVPAWLIAGGADASAEAVLGLSAYTRVAPGDDLAATALTRLTEGVAGMSSGSVNQWLYGAMLPWNKSQTLWHAWGGMAPAAVATAADVLGRSDLLTAAIKDAAQFTPQLLAAGGPDNAWTPTPGEAQIAYGVDSRLQGLVATAKAAKAPGLLDVAAITAGWYFGANRSGAPAYDPTTGTTVDGIEYDGRVNHNSGAESTIHALLSMLVLDANPALKTKALGIDETVATKGLSVVEAESGAVSGAGSVVTPPSAWTGEANWSKGAYVALGAGGSVSIPVPAADQARNVYPIVNQAVAPAGATRWAAGTTALGSTPNGGAGDQGITDAPGKLFPFALGRTLPAGATSVVGTSNGDASLDALLIQPLVSTVSVSGPAGDSTLYVSAATVSSLRTVVVPKGYKLVQRVYDSSGRLVPTRGDTITSTGRVTIAAGGFTVATLVRK
;
A
#
# COMPACT_ATOMS: atom_id res chain seq x y z
N MET A 1 -3.94 1.42 -17.93
CA MET A 1 -3.39 0.12 -17.49
C MET A 1 -4.35 -0.99 -17.91
N THR A 2 -3.97 -1.84 -18.88
CA THR A 2 -4.61 -3.14 -19.15
C THR A 2 -3.51 -4.10 -19.60
N TYR A 3 -2.97 -4.87 -18.65
CA TYR A 3 -1.95 -5.89 -18.87
C TYR A 3 -2.57 -7.15 -19.52
N LYS A 4 -2.70 -7.13 -20.84
CA LYS A 4 -2.92 -8.34 -21.64
C LYS A 4 -1.86 -8.36 -22.73
N ASP A 5 -1.05 -9.42 -22.69
CA ASP A 5 -0.31 -10.01 -23.82
C ASP A 5 1.19 -10.17 -23.61
N VAL A 6 1.59 -11.02 -22.65
CA VAL A 6 2.78 -11.89 -22.81
C VAL A 6 2.50 -13.26 -22.17
N ARG A 7 1.61 -14.05 -22.79
CA ARG A 7 1.50 -15.50 -22.53
C ARG A 7 1.81 -16.25 -23.81
N SER A 8 3.06 -16.68 -24.01
CA SER A 8 3.30 -17.97 -24.67
C SER A 8 4.72 -18.51 -24.49
N ARG A 9 4.78 -19.71 -23.87
CA ARG A 9 5.62 -20.87 -24.21
C ARG A 9 7.15 -20.68 -24.09
N SER A 10 7.87 -21.45 -23.27
CA SER A 10 8.04 -22.90 -23.49
C SER A 10 8.73 -23.61 -22.31
N LEU A 11 8.35 -24.88 -22.16
CA LEU A 11 8.73 -25.85 -21.15
C LEU A 11 9.99 -26.67 -21.51
N THR A 12 10.81 -26.98 -20.48
CA THR A 12 11.57 -28.23 -20.21
C THR A 12 12.73 -28.63 -21.15
N ARG A 13 13.92 -29.07 -20.69
CA ARG A 13 14.25 -30.24 -19.84
C ARG A 13 15.72 -30.18 -19.30
N PRO A 14 16.11 -31.06 -18.33
CA PRO A 14 17.23 -30.89 -17.40
C PRO A 14 18.48 -31.73 -17.74
N VAL A 15 19.65 -31.37 -17.18
CA VAL A 15 20.81 -32.28 -17.06
C VAL A 15 21.59 -32.08 -15.74
N ALA A 16 21.63 -33.19 -15.00
CA ALA A 16 22.58 -33.75 -14.03
C ALA A 16 23.70 -32.93 -13.34
N LEU A 17 23.63 -33.04 -12.01
CA LEU A 17 24.67 -33.17 -10.98
C LEU A 17 26.02 -33.78 -11.41
N VAL A 18 27.14 -33.18 -10.96
CA VAL A 18 28.38 -33.88 -10.57
C VAL A 18 29.03 -33.14 -9.39
N ALA A 19 29.37 -33.90 -8.34
CA ALA A 19 30.11 -33.49 -7.16
C ALA A 19 31.58 -33.98 -7.21
N ALA A 20 32.51 -33.20 -6.65
CA ALA A 20 33.83 -33.60 -6.13
C ALA A 20 34.40 -32.37 -5.37
N VAL A 21 34.58 -32.33 -4.04
CA VAL A 21 35.44 -33.08 -3.09
C VAL A 21 36.93 -32.65 -3.11
N SER A 22 37.29 -31.95 -2.01
CA SER A 22 38.56 -31.97 -1.23
C SER A 22 39.82 -31.23 -1.70
N MET A 23 40.31 -30.31 -0.84
CA MET A 23 41.49 -30.44 0.06
C MET A 23 42.00 -29.02 0.44
N LEU A 24 41.95 -28.64 1.72
CA LEU A 24 43.03 -28.75 2.73
C LEU A 24 44.23 -27.85 2.44
N LEU A 25 44.46 -26.84 3.31
CA LEU A 25 45.79 -26.38 3.70
C LEU A 25 45.72 -25.65 5.07
N LEU A 26 46.52 -26.18 6.00
CA LEU A 26 46.74 -25.73 7.37
C LEU A 26 47.63 -24.48 7.43
N GLY A 27 47.47 -23.68 8.48
CA GLY A 27 48.45 -22.68 8.90
C GLY A 27 48.29 -22.34 10.38
N ALA A 28 49.31 -22.71 11.17
CA ALA A 28 49.49 -22.49 12.61
C ALA A 28 49.37 -21.00 13.02
N GLY A 29 49.02 -20.59 14.25
CA GLY A 29 49.20 -21.23 15.55
C GLY A 29 50.41 -20.61 16.27
N THR A 30 50.22 -19.51 17.01
CA THR A 30 51.13 -19.06 18.07
C THR A 30 50.35 -18.42 19.21
N ALA A 31 50.45 -19.03 20.38
CA ALA A 31 49.93 -18.55 21.65
C ALA A 31 50.94 -17.61 22.33
N THR A 32 50.44 -16.53 22.94
CA THR A 32 51.20 -15.69 23.88
C THR A 32 50.36 -15.40 25.12
N ALA A 33 51.09 -15.31 26.23
CA ALA A 33 50.68 -15.55 27.59
C ALA A 33 49.74 -14.50 28.22
N ALA A 34 49.01 -14.98 29.23
CA ALA A 34 48.11 -14.24 30.09
C ALA A 34 48.85 -13.24 31.00
N LEU A 35 48.29 -12.04 31.10
CA LEU A 35 48.47 -11.11 32.22
C LEU A 35 47.07 -10.77 32.75
N ALA A 36 46.85 -11.07 34.03
CA ALA A 36 45.63 -10.73 34.74
C ALA A 36 45.58 -9.21 35.00
N ALA A 37 44.47 -8.59 34.58
CA ALA A 37 44.12 -7.20 34.84
C ALA A 37 42.72 -7.16 35.49
N PRO A 38 42.37 -6.07 36.21
CA PRO A 38 41.49 -6.11 37.37
C PRO A 38 40.02 -6.34 36.99
N VAL A 39 39.26 -6.82 37.98
CA VAL A 39 37.82 -7.09 37.91
C VAL A 39 37.07 -5.80 37.57
N ALA A 40 36.74 -5.62 36.30
CA ALA A 40 35.82 -4.59 35.85
C ALA A 40 34.40 -5.03 36.24
N SER A 41 33.68 -4.14 36.91
CA SER A 41 32.26 -4.23 37.20
C SER A 41 31.48 -4.69 35.97
N VAL A 42 30.79 -5.83 36.09
CA VAL A 42 29.87 -6.35 35.08
C VAL A 42 28.70 -5.38 34.97
N VAL A 43 28.81 -4.43 34.04
CA VAL A 43 27.66 -3.75 33.47
C VAL A 43 26.82 -4.84 32.79
N PRO A 44 25.51 -4.95 33.06
CA PRO A 44 24.66 -5.88 32.32
C PRO A 44 24.88 -5.64 30.84
N GLY A 45 25.32 -6.69 30.13
CA GLY A 45 25.69 -6.59 28.72
C GLY A 45 24.60 -5.87 27.94
N ALA A 46 24.98 -4.81 27.23
CA ALA A 46 24.17 -4.26 26.17
C ALA A 46 23.74 -5.43 25.29
N ALA A 47 22.44 -5.71 25.22
CA ALA A 47 21.90 -6.65 24.26
C ALA A 47 22.50 -6.26 22.90
N GLN A 48 23.23 -7.18 22.26
CA GLN A 48 23.70 -6.97 20.89
C GLN A 48 22.50 -6.51 20.08
N SER A 49 22.53 -5.27 19.61
CA SER A 49 21.48 -4.74 18.73
C SER A 49 21.41 -5.67 17.53
N ALA A 50 20.23 -6.24 17.28
CA ALA A 50 20.01 -7.06 16.09
C ALA A 50 20.52 -6.31 14.85
N PRO A 51 21.20 -6.98 13.90
CA PRO A 51 21.75 -6.32 12.71
C PRO A 51 20.70 -5.47 12.01
N ALA A 52 21.08 -4.31 11.48
CA ALA A 52 20.18 -3.46 10.69
C ALA A 52 19.57 -4.28 9.55
N LEU A 53 18.28 -4.07 9.29
CA LEU A 53 17.61 -4.70 8.16
C LEU A 53 17.87 -3.93 6.87
N THR A 54 18.07 -2.63 6.99
CA THR A 54 18.32 -1.77 5.84
C THR A 54 19.67 -2.11 5.22
N ASN A 55 19.64 -2.56 3.97
CA ASN A 55 20.82 -2.88 3.17
C ASN A 55 20.70 -2.22 1.81
N LEU A 56 21.51 -1.17 1.58
CA LEU A 56 21.46 -0.34 0.38
C LEU A 56 22.16 -0.95 -0.84
N ASN A 57 22.77 -2.13 -0.73
CA ASN A 57 23.61 -2.69 -1.79
C ASN A 57 22.88 -2.79 -3.14
N HIS A 58 21.65 -3.31 -3.15
CA HIS A 58 20.89 -3.42 -4.40
C HIS A 58 20.42 -2.06 -4.94
N LEU A 59 20.05 -1.10 -4.09
CA LEU A 59 19.72 0.26 -4.53
C LEU A 59 20.94 0.98 -5.09
N ASN A 60 22.12 0.81 -4.48
CA ASN A 60 23.40 1.28 -5.02
C ASN A 60 23.72 0.60 -6.36
N PHE A 61 23.39 -0.68 -6.51
CA PHE A 61 23.46 -1.38 -7.80
C PHE A 61 22.47 -0.82 -8.82
N LEU A 62 21.34 -0.24 -8.44
CA LEU A 62 20.44 0.40 -9.40
C LEU A 62 20.92 1.80 -9.80
N LEU A 63 21.71 2.48 -8.97
CA LEU A 63 22.23 3.81 -9.29
C LEU A 63 23.23 3.78 -10.44
N ASP A 64 23.13 4.80 -11.29
CA ASP A 64 24.11 5.12 -12.31
C ASP A 64 24.40 6.62 -12.36
N THR A 65 25.53 6.98 -12.96
CA THR A 65 25.85 8.38 -13.24
C THR A 65 25.23 8.80 -14.56
N VAL A 66 24.45 9.87 -14.54
CA VAL A 66 23.70 10.37 -15.69
C VAL A 66 24.20 11.74 -16.10
N PRO A 67 24.50 11.99 -17.38
CA PRO A 67 24.81 13.31 -17.89
C PRO A 67 23.62 14.27 -17.73
N LEU A 68 23.90 15.51 -17.35
CA LEU A 68 22.91 16.59 -17.31
C LEU A 68 23.19 17.53 -18.48
N ALA A 69 22.57 17.24 -19.64
CA ALA A 69 22.76 18.02 -20.85
C ALA A 69 22.20 19.45 -20.70
N GLU A 70 22.68 20.40 -21.51
CA GLU A 70 22.01 21.68 -21.60
C GLU A 70 20.61 21.49 -22.21
N ALA A 71 19.57 21.88 -21.48
CA ALA A 71 18.18 21.75 -21.91
C ALA A 71 17.41 23.04 -21.56
N PRO A 72 16.70 23.66 -22.53
CA PRO A 72 15.94 24.88 -22.27
C PRO A 72 14.95 24.71 -21.13
N GLY A 73 15.00 25.60 -20.14
CA GLY A 73 14.09 25.57 -19.00
C GLY A 73 14.42 24.52 -17.93
N HIS A 74 15.49 23.74 -18.08
CA HIS A 74 15.93 22.73 -17.11
C HIS A 74 17.30 23.07 -16.55
N THR A 75 17.41 23.06 -15.22
CA THR A 75 18.67 23.32 -14.52
C THR A 75 18.63 22.72 -13.13
N THR A 76 19.79 22.52 -12.51
CA THR A 76 19.92 22.01 -11.15
C THR A 76 21.03 22.72 -10.39
N TYR A 77 21.15 22.44 -9.10
CA TYR A 77 22.21 22.96 -8.26
C TYR A 77 23.59 22.59 -8.84
N GLN A 78 24.48 23.57 -8.97
CA GLN A 78 25.85 23.36 -9.46
C GLN A 78 25.95 22.69 -10.84
N LEU A 79 24.99 22.90 -11.75
CA LEU A 79 25.03 22.30 -13.10
C LEU A 79 26.34 22.62 -13.86
N ASP A 80 26.77 23.88 -13.85
CA ASP A 80 27.95 24.34 -14.60
C ASP A 80 29.28 23.71 -14.15
N THR A 81 29.35 23.30 -12.88
CA THR A 81 30.58 22.72 -12.28
C THR A 81 30.48 21.22 -12.06
N ARG A 82 29.27 20.66 -12.00
CA ARG A 82 28.99 19.23 -11.88
C ARG A 82 27.93 18.81 -12.92
N PRO A 83 28.29 18.60 -14.20
CA PRO A 83 27.35 18.32 -15.28
C PRO A 83 26.85 16.86 -15.31
N THR A 84 26.88 16.18 -14.17
CA THR A 84 26.39 14.81 -13.98
C THR A 84 25.70 14.72 -12.62
N ALA A 85 24.75 13.79 -12.51
CA ALA A 85 24.11 13.42 -11.24
C ALA A 85 23.87 11.90 -11.18
N GLN A 86 23.16 11.42 -10.16
CA GLN A 86 22.82 10.00 -10.01
C GLN A 86 21.32 9.75 -10.15
N ALA A 87 20.96 8.67 -10.86
CA ALA A 87 19.59 8.20 -10.97
C ALA A 87 19.53 6.67 -10.89
N PRO A 88 18.47 6.09 -10.31
CA PRO A 88 18.24 4.65 -10.30
C PRO A 88 17.66 4.19 -11.64
N TRP A 89 18.21 3.11 -12.19
CA TRP A 89 17.59 2.37 -13.28
C TRP A 89 16.18 1.91 -12.88
N THR A 90 15.22 2.09 -13.78
CA THR A 90 13.79 1.83 -13.50
C THR A 90 13.53 0.36 -13.09
N TYR A 91 14.07 -0.59 -13.87
CA TYR A 91 13.85 -2.01 -13.65
C TYR A 91 15.17 -2.77 -13.47
N ALA A 92 15.08 -3.97 -12.88
CA ALA A 92 16.13 -4.96 -12.95
C ALA A 92 15.58 -6.38 -13.08
N ASP A 93 15.99 -7.05 -14.16
CA ASP A 93 15.58 -8.42 -14.45
C ASP A 93 16.49 -9.41 -13.76
N LYS A 94 15.89 -10.41 -13.10
CA LYS A 94 16.64 -11.54 -12.57
C LYS A 94 17.12 -12.44 -13.70
N LYS A 95 18.43 -12.70 -13.74
CA LYS A 95 19.07 -13.54 -14.74
C LYS A 95 19.12 -15.01 -14.28
N PRO A 96 19.32 -15.98 -15.21
CA PRO A 96 19.35 -17.41 -14.88
C PRO A 96 20.45 -17.81 -13.87
N ASP A 97 21.55 -17.04 -13.80
CA ASP A 97 22.64 -17.24 -12.85
C ASP A 97 22.37 -16.63 -11.46
N GLY A 98 21.20 -16.01 -11.27
CA GLY A 98 20.78 -15.36 -10.04
C GLY A 98 21.19 -13.89 -9.91
N SER A 99 22.00 -13.36 -10.84
CA SER A 99 22.34 -11.94 -10.89
C SER A 99 21.17 -11.08 -11.40
N TYR A 100 21.32 -9.75 -11.30
CA TYR A 100 20.35 -8.78 -11.82
C TYR A 100 20.96 -7.97 -12.97
N GLY A 101 20.17 -7.71 -14.01
CA GLY A 101 20.54 -6.79 -15.08
C GLY A 101 19.63 -5.57 -15.09
N ARG A 102 20.23 -4.37 -15.12
CA ARG A 102 19.54 -3.08 -15.21
C ARG A 102 18.77 -2.95 -16.53
N VAL A 103 17.54 -2.45 -16.46
CA VAL A 103 16.60 -2.35 -17.59
C VAL A 103 15.86 -1.01 -17.50
N GLY A 104 15.75 -0.30 -18.62
CA GLY A 104 14.95 0.92 -18.72
C GLY A 104 13.47 0.61 -19.00
N GLY A 105 12.64 1.63 -19.03
CA GLY A 105 11.21 1.52 -19.29
C GLY A 105 10.85 1.29 -20.76
N GLY A 106 9.96 0.33 -21.00
CA GLY A 106 9.50 -0.01 -22.34
C GLY A 106 10.51 -0.87 -23.12
N SER A 107 10.48 -0.77 -24.45
CA SER A 107 11.37 -1.56 -25.32
C SER A 107 12.66 -0.83 -25.63
N LEU A 108 13.79 -1.55 -25.64
CA LEU A 108 15.09 -1.03 -26.08
C LEU A 108 15.16 -0.96 -27.62
N ASP A 109 15.49 0.22 -28.15
CA ASP A 109 15.97 0.37 -29.52
C ASP A 109 17.49 0.12 -29.56
N PRO A 110 17.97 -0.97 -30.17
CA PRO A 110 19.39 -1.29 -30.21
C PRO A 110 20.22 -0.32 -31.09
N ALA A 111 19.58 0.45 -31.98
CA ALA A 111 20.29 1.39 -32.85
C ALA A 111 20.69 2.68 -32.11
N THR A 112 19.82 3.17 -31.25
CA THR A 112 20.02 4.40 -30.45
C THR A 112 20.50 4.10 -29.02
N GLY A 113 20.23 2.89 -28.52
CA GLY A 113 20.39 2.55 -27.11
C GLY A 113 19.28 3.12 -26.22
N TYR A 114 18.23 3.69 -26.81
CA TYR A 114 17.15 4.34 -26.08
C TYR A 114 16.05 3.37 -25.71
N TRP A 115 15.49 3.62 -24.53
CA TRP A 115 14.32 2.93 -24.04
C TRP A 115 13.08 3.68 -24.46
N SER A 116 12.06 2.98 -24.89
CA SER A 116 10.86 3.61 -25.47
C SER A 116 10.11 4.49 -24.46
N GLN A 117 10.31 4.30 -23.16
CA GLN A 117 9.95 5.28 -22.13
C GLN A 117 11.18 6.10 -21.69
N GLY A 118 12.19 5.44 -21.14
CA GLY A 118 13.45 6.05 -20.69
C GLY A 118 14.23 5.11 -19.76
N ALA A 119 15.51 5.38 -19.53
CA ALA A 119 16.31 4.58 -18.60
C ALA A 119 15.92 4.84 -17.12
N TYR A 120 15.66 6.11 -16.83
CA TYR A 120 15.38 6.64 -15.50
C TYR A 120 14.07 7.42 -15.52
N ASN A 121 13.43 7.53 -14.36
CA ASN A 121 12.22 8.32 -14.20
C ASN A 121 12.21 9.15 -12.93
N ALA A 122 11.57 10.32 -12.98
CA ALA A 122 11.46 11.27 -11.87
C ALA A 122 10.82 10.66 -10.62
N ASP A 123 9.93 9.69 -10.82
CA ASP A 123 9.25 8.98 -9.76
C ASP A 123 10.20 8.16 -8.88
N ASP A 124 10.96 7.25 -9.48
CA ASP A 124 11.95 6.43 -8.80
C ASP A 124 13.10 7.27 -8.25
N ILE A 125 13.52 8.33 -8.96
CA ILE A 125 14.53 9.27 -8.47
C ILE A 125 14.05 9.95 -7.17
N ALA A 126 12.81 10.45 -7.14
CA ALA A 126 12.24 11.10 -5.97
C ALA A 126 12.16 10.15 -4.76
N ARG A 127 11.63 8.94 -4.94
CA ARG A 127 11.50 7.97 -3.85
C ARG A 127 12.87 7.43 -3.40
N THR A 128 13.84 7.31 -4.31
CA THR A 128 15.23 6.97 -3.98
C THR A 128 15.90 8.04 -3.13
N ALA A 129 15.71 9.33 -3.45
CA ALA A 129 16.20 10.43 -2.64
C ALA A 129 15.67 10.31 -1.20
N VAL A 130 14.39 10.01 -1.03
CA VAL A 130 13.77 9.81 0.29
C VAL A 130 14.40 8.65 1.07
N VAL A 131 14.69 7.51 0.43
CA VAL A 131 15.40 6.39 1.09
C VAL A 131 16.75 6.85 1.63
N TYR A 132 17.57 7.50 0.80
CA TYR A 132 18.90 7.95 1.21
C TYR A 132 18.84 9.06 2.26
N LEU A 133 17.91 10.02 2.15
CA LEU A 133 17.68 11.06 3.15
C LEU A 133 17.36 10.45 4.50
N ARG A 134 16.39 9.52 4.55
CA ARG A 134 15.97 8.87 5.79
C ARG A 134 17.08 7.99 6.37
N HIS A 135 17.77 7.21 5.53
CA HIS A 135 18.91 6.39 5.98
C HIS A 135 20.03 7.27 6.55
N TRP A 136 20.40 8.35 5.86
CA TRP A 136 21.40 9.30 6.35
C TRP A 136 20.98 9.90 7.69
N GLN A 137 19.75 10.38 7.83
CA GLN A 137 19.27 10.97 9.09
C GLN A 137 19.20 9.95 10.24
N GLN A 138 18.94 8.67 9.95
CA GLN A 138 18.92 7.62 10.98
C GLN A 138 20.31 7.13 11.40
N THR A 139 21.29 7.15 10.49
CA THR A 139 22.60 6.48 10.70
C THR A 139 23.80 7.42 10.72
N GLY A 140 23.65 8.64 10.19
CA GLY A 140 24.76 9.55 9.92
C GLY A 140 25.62 9.16 8.72
N ASP A 141 25.20 8.20 7.89
CA ASP A 141 25.99 7.70 6.77
C ASP A 141 26.26 8.77 5.70
N ALA A 142 27.54 9.08 5.48
CA ALA A 142 27.97 10.11 4.56
C ALA A 142 27.76 9.73 3.08
N GLY A 143 27.84 8.43 2.75
CA GLY A 143 27.54 7.94 1.40
C GLY A 143 26.07 8.18 1.03
N SER A 144 25.16 7.89 1.96
CA SER A 144 23.73 8.17 1.82
C SER A 144 23.46 9.66 1.71
N ARG A 145 24.17 10.52 2.44
CA ARG A 145 24.08 11.98 2.24
C ARG A 145 24.44 12.38 0.81
N GLU A 146 25.53 11.85 0.26
CA GLU A 146 25.96 12.15 -1.11
C GLU A 146 24.95 11.61 -2.14
N HIS A 147 24.47 10.38 -1.98
CA HIS A 147 23.45 9.81 -2.85
C HIS A 147 22.13 10.61 -2.80
N ALA A 148 21.70 11.07 -1.63
CA ALA A 148 20.55 11.96 -1.49
C ALA A 148 20.77 13.29 -2.21
N PHE A 149 21.96 13.90 -2.06
CA PHE A 149 22.32 15.13 -2.75
C PHE A 149 22.27 14.94 -4.28
N GLU A 150 22.90 13.89 -4.82
CA GLU A 150 22.94 13.65 -6.26
C GLU A 150 21.59 13.28 -6.86
N THR A 151 20.78 12.48 -6.15
CA THR A 151 19.42 12.14 -6.63
C THR A 151 18.48 13.33 -6.60
N LEU A 152 18.57 14.23 -5.59
CA LEU A 152 17.84 15.50 -5.58
C LEU A 152 18.29 16.44 -6.72
N ARG A 153 19.58 16.43 -7.08
CA ARG A 153 20.08 17.17 -8.25
C ARG A 153 19.50 16.63 -9.56
N SER A 154 19.50 15.31 -9.74
CA SER A 154 18.87 14.66 -10.89
C SER A 154 17.37 14.97 -10.96
N LEU A 155 16.66 14.90 -9.84
CA LEU A 155 15.23 15.20 -9.77
C LEU A 155 14.90 16.64 -10.17
N THR A 156 15.64 17.61 -9.61
CA THR A 156 15.42 19.04 -9.89
C THR A 156 15.83 19.43 -11.31
N TYR A 157 16.72 18.67 -11.96
CA TYR A 157 16.99 18.82 -13.38
C TYR A 157 15.77 18.42 -14.23
N LEU A 158 15.04 17.37 -13.85
CA LEU A 158 13.78 16.98 -14.53
C LEU A 158 12.61 17.94 -14.26
N GLN A 159 12.72 18.81 -13.25
CA GLN A 159 11.73 19.85 -13.00
C GLN A 159 11.88 21.01 -13.99
N THR A 160 10.76 21.43 -14.57
CA THR A 160 10.68 22.60 -15.43
C THR A 160 10.86 23.86 -14.58
N ALA A 161 11.96 24.60 -14.80
CA ALA A 161 12.39 25.70 -13.94
C ALA A 161 11.78 27.06 -14.33
N SER A 162 11.29 27.20 -15.56
CA SER A 162 10.82 28.48 -16.10
C SER A 162 9.76 28.30 -17.19
N GLY A 163 9.10 29.39 -17.57
CA GLY A 163 8.02 29.36 -18.57
C GLY A 163 6.65 28.98 -17.99
N PRO A 164 5.64 28.77 -18.84
CA PRO A 164 4.25 28.56 -18.40
C PRO A 164 4.06 27.28 -17.57
N ASN A 165 4.93 26.28 -17.77
CA ASN A 165 4.88 24.97 -17.11
C ASN A 165 5.83 24.87 -15.91
N ALA A 166 6.43 25.98 -15.46
CA ALA A 166 7.37 25.98 -14.34
C ALA A 166 6.78 25.29 -13.09
N GLY A 167 7.52 24.36 -12.51
CA GLY A 167 7.11 23.53 -11.37
C GLY A 167 6.54 22.16 -11.72
N ASN A 168 6.16 21.93 -12.99
CA ASN A 168 5.87 20.60 -13.51
C ASN A 168 7.16 19.81 -13.75
N VAL A 169 7.03 18.52 -14.09
CA VAL A 169 8.14 17.57 -14.10
C VAL A 169 8.11 16.75 -15.40
N ILE A 170 9.27 16.60 -16.03
CA ILE A 170 9.49 15.60 -17.08
C ILE A 170 9.62 14.23 -16.43
N LEU A 171 8.88 13.26 -16.95
CA LEU A 171 8.89 11.92 -16.40
C LEU A 171 10.20 11.17 -16.65
N TRP A 172 10.64 11.08 -17.91
CA TRP A 172 11.69 10.13 -18.30
C TRP A 172 12.98 10.79 -18.77
N GLN A 173 14.08 10.07 -18.57
CA GLN A 173 15.40 10.43 -19.08
C GLN A 173 16.12 9.19 -19.63
N GLN A 174 16.83 9.33 -20.75
CA GLN A 174 17.68 8.28 -21.31
C GLN A 174 19.02 8.19 -20.58
N SER A 175 19.75 7.10 -20.81
CA SER A 175 21.07 6.84 -20.20
C SER A 175 22.13 7.88 -20.57
N ASP A 176 22.00 8.54 -21.73
CA ASP A 176 22.90 9.61 -22.18
C ASP A 176 22.51 11.01 -21.69
N GLY A 177 21.45 11.12 -20.89
CA GLY A 177 20.95 12.38 -20.35
C GLY A 177 19.82 13.01 -21.14
N THR A 178 19.46 12.47 -22.32
CA THR A 178 18.37 13.01 -23.15
C THR A 178 17.03 12.93 -22.43
N LEU A 179 16.38 14.09 -22.27
CA LEU A 179 15.04 14.19 -21.70
C LEU A 179 14.02 13.55 -22.62
N THR A 180 13.13 12.71 -22.07
CA THR A 180 12.08 12.02 -22.80
C THR A 180 10.72 12.41 -22.21
N PRO A 181 10.09 13.51 -22.69
CA PRO A 181 8.82 13.96 -22.15
C PRO A 181 7.69 12.95 -22.35
N SER A 182 7.71 12.15 -23.42
CA SER A 182 6.62 11.23 -23.74
C SER A 182 7.16 9.85 -24.11
N ALA A 183 6.48 8.81 -23.64
CA ALA A 183 6.78 7.43 -24.02
C ALA A 183 6.42 7.13 -25.49
N THR A 184 6.99 6.07 -26.05
CA THR A 184 6.68 5.52 -27.37
C THR A 184 6.24 4.05 -27.24
N PRO A 185 5.01 3.68 -27.64
CA PRO A 185 3.92 4.58 -28.04
C PRO A 185 3.47 5.49 -26.87
N LYS A 186 2.86 6.63 -27.21
CA LYS A 186 2.38 7.60 -26.21
C LYS A 186 1.39 6.96 -25.26
N GLU A 187 1.68 7.06 -23.96
CA GLU A 187 0.79 6.62 -22.88
C GLU A 187 -0.13 7.77 -22.49
N LEU A 188 -1.42 7.50 -22.28
CA LEU A 188 -2.38 8.51 -21.85
C LEU A 188 -2.94 8.19 -20.45
N PRO A 189 -3.09 9.19 -19.56
CA PRO A 189 -2.71 10.59 -19.75
C PRO A 189 -1.17 10.80 -19.78
N ASP A 190 -0.73 11.84 -20.50
CA ASP A 190 0.69 12.19 -20.66
C ASP A 190 1.00 13.59 -20.08
N PRO A 191 0.92 13.78 -18.74
CA PRO A 191 1.05 15.09 -18.12
C PRO A 191 2.49 15.59 -18.00
N SER A 192 3.46 14.82 -18.51
CA SER A 192 4.89 15.11 -18.40
C SER A 192 5.18 16.49 -19.00
N ASP A 193 5.83 17.35 -18.22
CA ASP A 193 6.13 18.76 -18.54
C ASP A 193 4.91 19.65 -18.88
N SER A 194 3.67 19.18 -18.70
CA SER A 194 2.48 19.88 -19.19
C SER A 194 1.34 20.03 -18.19
N ALA A 195 1.30 19.20 -17.15
CA ALA A 195 0.31 19.29 -16.08
C ALA A 195 0.83 18.69 -14.76
N GLU A 196 0.08 18.94 -13.69
CA GLU A 196 0.26 18.25 -12.42
C GLU A 196 0.08 16.74 -12.56
N SER A 197 0.81 15.99 -11.75
CA SER A 197 0.90 14.53 -11.86
C SER A 197 1.41 13.92 -10.56
N TYR A 198 1.41 12.59 -10.50
CA TYR A 198 2.12 11.83 -9.45
C TYR A 198 3.58 12.26 -9.33
N TRP A 199 4.23 12.65 -10.44
CA TRP A 199 5.63 13.04 -10.47
C TRP A 199 5.87 14.39 -9.78
N VAL A 200 4.94 15.34 -9.97
CA VAL A 200 4.96 16.60 -9.22
C VAL A 200 4.77 16.33 -7.73
N ALA A 201 3.83 15.46 -7.36
CA ALA A 201 3.59 15.15 -5.95
C ALA A 201 4.80 14.48 -5.27
N ARG A 202 5.45 13.53 -5.92
CA ARG A 202 6.67 12.88 -5.41
C ARG A 202 7.88 13.81 -5.41
N THR A 203 7.93 14.75 -6.35
CA THR A 203 8.91 15.85 -6.31
C THR A 203 8.71 16.71 -5.07
N VAL A 204 7.48 17.11 -4.77
CA VAL A 204 7.15 17.80 -3.51
C VAL A 204 7.55 16.97 -2.29
N TRP A 205 7.32 15.65 -2.32
CA TRP A 205 7.76 14.75 -1.25
C TRP A 205 9.27 14.83 -0.99
N ALA A 206 10.07 14.57 -2.04
CA ALA A 206 11.52 14.53 -1.95
C ALA A 206 12.12 15.90 -1.62
N LEU A 207 11.60 16.99 -2.19
CA LEU A 207 12.07 18.35 -1.90
C LEU A 207 11.77 18.77 -0.47
N GLY A 208 10.59 18.42 0.05
CA GLY A 208 10.22 18.74 1.43
C GLY A 208 11.06 18.02 2.47
N GLU A 209 11.29 16.70 2.29
CA GLU A 209 12.21 15.95 3.15
C GLU A 209 13.68 16.39 2.95
N GLY A 210 14.07 16.70 1.71
CA GLY A 210 15.40 17.19 1.35
C GLY A 210 15.74 18.50 2.03
N TYR A 211 14.85 19.51 1.94
CA TYR A 211 15.01 20.77 2.65
C TYR A 211 15.19 20.53 4.15
N ALA A 212 14.32 19.72 4.75
CA ALA A 212 14.34 19.47 6.19
C ALA A 212 15.66 18.82 6.65
N ALA A 213 16.21 17.91 5.85
CA ALA A 213 17.48 17.24 6.15
C ALA A 213 18.71 18.13 5.91
N PHE A 214 18.69 18.96 4.86
CA PHE A 214 19.86 19.78 4.47
C PHE A 214 19.90 21.16 5.10
N LYS A 215 18.82 21.69 5.69
CA LYS A 215 18.77 23.09 6.19
C LYS A 215 19.96 23.51 7.06
N ASP A 216 20.48 22.60 7.89
CA ASP A 216 21.62 22.85 8.77
C ASP A 216 22.93 22.27 8.19
N ALA A 217 22.85 21.24 7.36
CA ALA A 217 24.00 20.49 6.84
C ALA A 217 24.58 21.07 5.54
N ASP A 218 23.76 21.79 4.78
CA ASP A 218 24.11 22.54 3.56
C ASP A 218 23.03 23.61 3.31
N PRO A 219 23.14 24.78 3.97
CA PRO A 219 22.11 25.82 3.88
C PRO A 219 21.88 26.36 2.47
N ASP A 220 22.92 26.42 1.63
CA ASP A 220 22.82 26.93 0.26
C ASP A 220 22.05 25.93 -0.63
N PHE A 221 22.33 24.64 -0.48
CA PHE A 221 21.54 23.61 -1.17
C PHE A 221 20.10 23.57 -0.66
N ALA A 222 19.89 23.71 0.65
CA ALA A 222 18.55 23.77 1.22
C ALA A 222 17.75 24.96 0.68
N ALA A 223 18.34 26.15 0.58
CA ALA A 223 17.70 27.31 -0.04
C ALA A 223 17.31 27.03 -1.50
N PHE A 224 18.19 26.39 -2.27
CA PHE A 224 17.85 25.94 -3.62
C PHE A 224 16.66 24.96 -3.64
N LEU A 225 16.61 23.98 -2.73
CA LEU A 225 15.48 23.04 -2.65
C LEU A 225 14.17 23.73 -2.27
N GLN A 226 14.23 24.77 -1.43
CA GLN A 226 13.07 25.59 -1.08
C GLN A 226 12.51 26.32 -2.31
N ASP A 227 13.36 26.97 -3.09
CA ASP A 227 12.94 27.63 -4.34
C ASP A 227 12.27 26.62 -5.30
N ARG A 228 12.84 25.41 -5.39
CA ARG A 228 12.30 24.32 -6.22
C ARG A 228 10.96 23.81 -5.71
N LEU A 229 10.78 23.72 -4.39
CA LEU A 229 9.50 23.35 -3.79
C LEU A 229 8.44 24.40 -4.12
N HIS A 230 8.78 25.69 -4.02
CA HIS A 230 7.87 26.80 -4.36
C HIS A 230 7.43 26.77 -5.82
N LEU A 231 8.31 26.43 -6.77
CA LEU A 231 7.89 26.24 -8.17
C LEU A 231 6.78 25.19 -8.29
N SER A 232 6.94 24.03 -7.64
CA SER A 232 5.89 22.99 -7.65
C SER A 232 4.62 23.45 -6.94
N LEU A 233 4.71 24.18 -5.82
CA LEU A 233 3.54 24.74 -5.14
C LEU A 233 2.80 25.78 -6.01
N ASP A 234 3.52 26.62 -6.74
CA ASP A 234 2.92 27.54 -7.70
C ASP A 234 2.22 26.78 -8.83
N ALA A 235 2.81 25.70 -9.34
CA ALA A 235 2.19 24.84 -10.34
C ALA A 235 0.88 24.21 -9.83
N LEU A 236 0.87 23.74 -8.58
CA LEU A 236 -0.32 23.19 -7.94
C LEU A 236 -1.40 24.27 -7.70
N ASN A 237 -1.01 25.49 -7.30
CA ASN A 237 -1.95 26.61 -7.12
C ASN A 237 -2.58 27.09 -8.44
N ARG A 238 -1.88 26.95 -9.57
CA ARG A 238 -2.48 27.15 -10.90
C ARG A 238 -3.47 26.05 -11.30
N GLN A 239 -3.46 24.91 -10.61
CA GLN A 239 -4.17 23.68 -10.96
C GLN A 239 -5.05 23.18 -9.80
N SER A 240 -4.81 21.99 -9.25
CA SER A 240 -5.64 21.39 -8.19
C SER A 240 -5.88 22.32 -7.00
N LEU A 241 -4.84 22.91 -6.40
CA LEU A 241 -4.99 23.77 -5.23
C LEU A 241 -5.77 25.06 -5.51
N GLY A 242 -5.80 25.51 -6.77
CA GLY A 242 -6.64 26.62 -7.21
C GLY A 242 -8.15 26.32 -7.13
N LYS A 243 -8.52 25.04 -7.02
CA LYS A 243 -9.92 24.56 -6.89
C LYS A 243 -10.33 24.27 -5.45
N TYR A 244 -9.48 24.58 -4.47
CA TYR A 244 -9.76 24.29 -3.07
C TYR A 244 -11.13 24.83 -2.62
N GLY A 245 -11.88 24.00 -1.90
CA GLY A 245 -13.22 24.32 -1.43
C GLY A 245 -14.34 24.01 -2.43
N THR A 246 -14.01 23.55 -3.64
CA THR A 246 -14.98 23.07 -4.64
C THR A 246 -15.03 21.55 -4.70
N PHE A 247 -16.19 21.00 -5.06
CA PHE A 247 -16.41 19.56 -5.12
C PHE A 247 -16.84 19.15 -6.52
N ASP A 248 -16.30 18.04 -7.00
CA ASP A 248 -16.80 17.32 -8.16
C ASP A 248 -17.87 16.30 -7.71
N ILE A 249 -18.55 15.69 -8.69
CA ILE A 249 -19.49 14.58 -8.45
C ILE A 249 -18.88 13.29 -8.99
N ALA A 250 -18.94 12.21 -8.22
CA ALA A 250 -18.60 10.86 -8.64
C ALA A 250 -19.72 9.89 -8.24
N ASP A 251 -20.53 9.44 -9.21
CA ASP A 251 -21.73 8.61 -8.97
C ASP A 251 -22.63 9.15 -7.85
N GLY A 252 -23.01 10.42 -7.97
CA GLY A 252 -23.85 11.13 -7.02
C GLY A 252 -23.17 11.53 -5.70
N VAL A 253 -21.88 11.23 -5.52
CA VAL A 253 -21.12 11.57 -4.31
C VAL A 253 -20.26 12.80 -4.55
N HIS A 254 -20.29 13.76 -3.63
CA HIS A 254 -19.38 14.91 -3.67
C HIS A 254 -17.97 14.47 -3.28
N VAL A 255 -17.01 14.75 -4.14
CA VAL A 255 -15.59 14.42 -3.94
C VAL A 255 -14.72 15.68 -4.09
N PRO A 256 -13.60 15.81 -3.36
CA PRO A 256 -12.73 16.97 -3.46
C PRO A 256 -12.20 17.18 -4.89
N ALA A 257 -12.37 18.38 -5.43
CA ALA A 257 -11.90 18.75 -6.78
C ALA A 257 -10.43 19.23 -6.80
N TRP A 258 -9.79 19.31 -5.62
CA TRP A 258 -8.46 19.91 -5.44
C TRP A 258 -7.36 18.90 -5.08
N LEU A 259 -7.59 17.61 -5.35
CA LEU A 259 -6.55 16.59 -5.26
C LEU A 259 -5.65 16.67 -6.49
N ILE A 260 -4.33 16.53 -6.30
CA ILE A 260 -3.34 16.49 -7.38
C ILE A 260 -3.71 15.37 -8.35
N ALA A 261 -3.99 15.72 -9.61
CA ALA A 261 -4.48 14.81 -10.66
C ALA A 261 -5.74 13.99 -10.28
N GLY A 262 -6.54 14.48 -9.32
CA GLY A 262 -7.70 13.76 -8.76
C GLY A 262 -7.33 12.63 -7.79
N GLY A 263 -6.04 12.42 -7.51
CA GLY A 263 -5.51 11.34 -6.69
C GLY A 263 -5.24 11.76 -5.25
N ALA A 264 -5.91 11.11 -4.29
CA ALA A 264 -5.56 11.18 -2.88
C ALA A 264 -4.27 10.42 -2.59
N ASP A 265 -3.98 9.38 -3.35
CA ASP A 265 -2.72 8.66 -3.40
C ASP A 265 -1.54 9.57 -3.80
N ALA A 266 -1.64 10.30 -4.91
CA ALA A 266 -0.64 11.29 -5.32
C ALA A 266 -0.52 12.39 -4.25
N SER A 267 -1.65 12.97 -3.84
CA SER A 267 -1.69 14.08 -2.88
C SER A 267 -1.10 13.69 -1.52
N ALA A 268 -1.23 12.43 -1.09
CA ALA A 268 -0.67 11.93 0.15
C ALA A 268 0.86 12.00 0.18
N GLU A 269 1.54 11.69 -0.92
CA GLU A 269 3.00 11.78 -0.99
C GLU A 269 3.47 13.24 -0.87
N ALA A 270 2.80 14.17 -1.56
CA ALA A 270 3.07 15.60 -1.40
C ALA A 270 2.85 16.06 0.06
N VAL A 271 1.79 15.60 0.71
CA VAL A 271 1.49 15.89 2.13
C VAL A 271 2.61 15.41 3.06
N LEU A 272 3.26 14.27 2.78
CA LEU A 272 4.41 13.80 3.57
C LEU A 272 5.59 14.77 3.49
N GLY A 273 5.99 15.18 2.28
CA GLY A 273 7.06 16.18 2.09
C GLY A 273 6.73 17.51 2.73
N LEU A 274 5.51 18.01 2.51
CA LEU A 274 5.05 19.27 3.10
C LEU A 274 4.98 19.20 4.63
N SER A 275 4.65 18.05 5.20
CA SER A 275 4.70 17.83 6.65
C SER A 275 6.14 17.93 7.19
N ALA A 276 7.11 17.33 6.49
CA ALA A 276 8.52 17.42 6.87
C ALA A 276 9.04 18.86 6.78
N TYR A 277 8.73 19.55 5.67
CA TYR A 277 9.10 20.94 5.43
C TYR A 277 8.48 21.90 6.44
N THR A 278 7.15 21.88 6.58
CA THR A 278 6.41 22.83 7.44
C THR A 278 6.81 22.68 8.93
N ARG A 279 7.22 21.48 9.36
CA ARG A 279 7.70 21.25 10.72
C ARG A 279 8.97 22.05 11.04
N VAL A 280 9.85 22.28 10.05
CA VAL A 280 11.12 23.01 10.23
C VAL A 280 11.10 24.44 9.70
N ALA A 281 10.13 24.76 8.83
CA ALA A 281 9.88 26.09 8.28
C ALA A 281 8.41 26.52 8.50
N PRO A 282 7.93 26.63 9.74
CA PRO A 282 6.52 26.89 10.03
C PRO A 282 6.03 28.29 9.62
N GLY A 283 6.95 29.22 9.29
CA GLY A 283 6.62 30.57 8.83
C GLY A 283 6.37 30.69 7.32
N ASP A 284 6.42 29.58 6.58
CA ASP A 284 6.08 29.56 5.15
C ASP A 284 4.59 29.30 4.96
N ASP A 285 3.83 30.37 4.79
CA ASP A 285 2.37 30.33 4.63
C ASP A 285 1.92 29.59 3.36
N LEU A 286 2.73 29.61 2.28
CA LEU A 286 2.41 28.92 1.03
C LEU A 286 2.41 27.40 1.25
N ALA A 287 3.48 26.89 1.86
CA ALA A 287 3.61 25.46 2.17
C ALA A 287 2.60 25.01 3.24
N ALA A 288 2.40 25.79 4.30
CA ALA A 288 1.43 25.46 5.35
C ALA A 288 -0.02 25.43 4.83
N THR A 289 -0.36 26.35 3.91
CA THR A 289 -1.67 26.37 3.24
C THR A 289 -1.83 25.15 2.34
N ALA A 290 -0.83 24.82 1.51
CA ALA A 290 -0.87 23.64 0.66
C ALA A 290 -1.01 22.35 1.49
N LEU A 291 -0.24 22.22 2.57
CA LEU A 291 -0.32 21.09 3.50
C LEU A 291 -1.74 20.93 4.05
N THR A 292 -2.33 22.01 4.56
CA THR A 292 -3.68 21.98 5.15
C THR A 292 -4.71 21.55 4.11
N ARG A 293 -4.72 22.18 2.93
CA ARG A 293 -5.71 21.94 1.88
C ARG A 293 -5.65 20.52 1.32
N LEU A 294 -4.44 20.04 1.00
CA LEU A 294 -4.27 18.66 0.52
C LEU A 294 -4.68 17.65 1.59
N THR A 295 -4.30 17.87 2.86
CA THR A 295 -4.66 16.96 3.95
C THR A 295 -6.18 16.87 4.14
N GLU A 296 -6.90 17.99 4.04
CA GLU A 296 -8.37 18.00 4.08
C GLU A 296 -8.98 17.23 2.91
N GLY A 297 -8.44 17.38 1.70
CA GLY A 297 -8.87 16.60 0.53
C GLY A 297 -8.64 15.10 0.72
N VAL A 298 -7.43 14.69 1.13
CA VAL A 298 -7.06 13.29 1.34
C VAL A 298 -7.90 12.67 2.47
N ALA A 299 -8.08 13.37 3.59
CA ALA A 299 -8.93 12.91 4.69
C ALA A 299 -10.41 12.77 4.27
N GLY A 300 -10.88 13.66 3.40
CA GLY A 300 -12.22 13.64 2.82
C GLY A 300 -12.53 12.40 1.98
N MET A 301 -11.50 11.65 1.54
CA MET A 301 -11.66 10.40 0.78
C MET A 301 -11.87 9.16 1.67
N SER A 302 -11.96 9.32 2.99
CA SER A 302 -12.33 8.22 3.90
C SER A 302 -13.74 7.69 3.62
N SER A 303 -13.87 6.38 3.45
CA SER A 303 -15.11 5.73 3.03
C SER A 303 -15.47 4.53 3.92
N GLY A 304 -16.78 4.33 4.13
CA GLY A 304 -17.33 3.20 4.86
C GLY A 304 -17.08 3.21 6.37
N SER A 305 -17.23 2.03 6.97
CA SER A 305 -17.07 1.72 8.39
C SER A 305 -16.82 0.21 8.53
N VAL A 306 -16.50 -0.31 9.71
CA VAL A 306 -16.24 -1.75 9.95
C VAL A 306 -17.20 -2.75 9.27
N ASN A 307 -18.45 -2.35 8.97
CA ASN A 307 -19.46 -3.17 8.30
C ASN A 307 -20.08 -2.53 7.05
N GLN A 308 -19.50 -1.46 6.52
CA GLN A 308 -19.92 -0.81 5.26
C GLN A 308 -18.71 -0.74 4.34
N TRP A 309 -18.88 -1.10 3.07
CA TRP A 309 -17.84 -0.86 2.07
C TRP A 309 -17.43 0.62 2.05
N LEU A 310 -16.15 1.02 2.09
CA LEU A 310 -14.93 0.20 2.04
C LEU A 310 -14.22 0.05 3.41
N TYR A 311 -14.95 -0.39 4.44
CA TYR A 311 -14.40 -0.79 5.73
C TYR A 311 -13.54 0.25 6.47
N GLY A 312 -13.70 1.54 6.15
CA GLY A 312 -12.93 2.64 6.73
C GLY A 312 -11.72 3.09 5.91
N ALA A 313 -11.45 2.48 4.76
CA ALA A 313 -10.33 2.85 3.89
C ALA A 313 -10.43 4.29 3.39
N MET A 314 -9.29 4.86 3.03
CA MET A 314 -9.26 6.03 2.16
C MET A 314 -9.25 5.58 0.70
N LEU A 315 -10.19 6.08 -0.10
CA LEU A 315 -10.19 5.82 -1.54
C LEU A 315 -8.99 6.52 -2.20
N PRO A 316 -8.25 5.85 -3.11
CA PRO A 316 -7.04 6.41 -3.69
C PRO A 316 -7.28 7.62 -4.60
N TRP A 317 -8.46 7.73 -5.22
CA TRP A 317 -8.76 8.77 -6.20
C TRP A 317 -10.24 9.13 -6.22
N ASN A 318 -10.55 10.32 -6.75
CA ASN A 318 -11.90 10.87 -6.79
C ASN A 318 -12.78 10.35 -7.93
N LYS A 319 -12.25 9.50 -8.82
CA LYS A 319 -12.94 9.00 -10.01
C LYS A 319 -13.63 7.66 -9.85
N SER A 320 -13.58 7.05 -8.66
CA SER A 320 -14.30 5.81 -8.40
C SER A 320 -14.76 5.74 -6.96
N GLN A 321 -15.99 5.27 -6.76
CA GLN A 321 -16.52 4.92 -5.44
C GLN A 321 -16.24 3.46 -5.06
N THR A 322 -15.66 2.68 -5.97
CA THR A 322 -15.54 1.24 -5.86
C THR A 322 -14.10 0.79 -5.78
N LEU A 323 -13.24 1.32 -6.66
CA LEU A 323 -11.87 0.87 -6.78
C LEU A 323 -11.01 1.38 -5.63
N TRP A 324 -10.37 0.44 -4.93
CA TRP A 324 -9.29 0.74 -4.01
C TRP A 324 -8.03 0.02 -4.43
N HIS A 325 -6.89 0.68 -4.21
CA HIS A 325 -5.59 0.14 -4.49
C HIS A 325 -4.54 0.58 -3.47
N ALA A 326 -3.46 -0.21 -3.40
CA ALA A 326 -2.40 -0.05 -2.42
C ALA A 326 -1.17 0.71 -2.96
N TRP A 327 -0.93 0.72 -4.29
CA TRP A 327 0.12 1.56 -4.89
C TRP A 327 -0.18 3.04 -4.63
N GLY A 328 0.81 3.83 -4.21
CA GLY A 328 0.55 5.22 -3.78
C GLY A 328 -0.29 5.34 -2.50
N GLY A 329 -0.55 4.23 -1.79
CA GLY A 329 -1.46 4.15 -0.65
C GLY A 329 -0.96 4.81 0.63
N MET A 330 -0.18 5.88 0.54
CA MET A 330 0.41 6.60 1.67
C MET A 330 -0.58 7.51 2.42
N ALA A 331 -1.83 7.62 1.95
CA ALA A 331 -2.89 8.45 2.52
C ALA A 331 -3.03 8.39 4.07
N PRO A 332 -3.12 7.21 4.73
CA PRO A 332 -3.18 7.16 6.18
C PRO A 332 -1.91 7.70 6.85
N ALA A 333 -0.72 7.41 6.32
CA ALA A 333 0.54 7.92 6.85
C ALA A 333 0.63 9.44 6.73
N ALA A 334 0.23 9.96 5.57
CA ALA A 334 0.20 11.38 5.25
C ALA A 334 -0.74 12.15 6.19
N VAL A 335 -2.00 11.70 6.31
CA VAL A 335 -3.00 12.33 7.18
C VAL A 335 -2.60 12.26 8.66
N ALA A 336 -2.09 11.12 9.13
CA ALA A 336 -1.64 11.00 10.52
C ALA A 336 -0.46 11.94 10.83
N THR A 337 0.49 12.06 9.90
CA THR A 337 1.67 12.92 10.05
C THR A 337 1.29 14.39 9.98
N ALA A 338 0.46 14.79 9.02
CA ALA A 338 0.01 16.16 8.85
C ALA A 338 -0.90 16.61 10.00
N ALA A 339 -1.78 15.73 10.51
CA ALA A 339 -2.63 16.04 11.66
C ALA A 339 -1.81 16.40 12.92
N ASP A 340 -0.67 15.73 13.12
CA ASP A 340 0.30 16.06 14.19
C ASP A 340 0.97 17.42 13.94
N VAL A 341 1.48 17.66 12.72
CA VAL A 341 2.14 18.93 12.35
C VAL A 341 1.19 20.13 12.46
N LEU A 342 -0.05 19.99 12.00
CA LEU A 342 -1.06 21.04 11.96
C LEU A 342 -1.84 21.19 13.27
N GLY A 343 -1.71 20.25 14.21
CA GLY A 343 -2.57 20.20 15.41
C GLY A 343 -4.06 19.95 15.11
N ARG A 344 -4.36 19.24 14.01
CA ARG A 344 -5.72 18.99 13.49
C ARG A 344 -6.20 17.58 13.79
N SER A 345 -6.57 17.31 15.04
CA SER A 345 -7.03 15.98 15.47
C SER A 345 -8.33 15.51 14.80
N ASP A 346 -9.12 16.44 14.26
CA ASP A 346 -10.31 16.14 13.47
C ASP A 346 -9.96 15.31 12.21
N LEU A 347 -8.85 15.65 11.53
CA LEU A 347 -8.37 14.95 10.34
C LEU A 347 -7.85 13.54 10.64
N LEU A 348 -7.26 13.34 11.83
CA LEU A 348 -6.69 12.06 12.26
C LEU A 348 -7.72 10.92 12.27
N THR A 349 -9.01 11.23 12.42
CA THR A 349 -10.10 10.24 12.41
C THR A 349 -10.08 9.35 11.16
N ALA A 350 -9.76 9.94 10.00
CA ALA A 350 -9.71 9.22 8.74
C ALA A 350 -8.57 8.18 8.73
N ALA A 351 -7.38 8.55 9.19
CA ALA A 351 -6.24 7.63 9.30
C ALA A 351 -6.50 6.53 10.34
N ILE A 352 -7.17 6.84 11.45
CA ILE A 352 -7.58 5.85 12.45
C ILE A 352 -8.50 4.80 11.85
N LYS A 353 -9.52 5.20 11.07
CA LYS A 353 -10.43 4.26 10.41
C LYS A 353 -9.67 3.34 9.46
N ASP A 354 -8.82 3.89 8.60
CA ASP A 354 -8.04 3.10 7.65
C ASP A 354 -7.10 2.10 8.36
N ALA A 355 -6.37 2.57 9.37
CA ALA A 355 -5.38 1.77 10.09
C ALA A 355 -6.00 0.72 11.03
N ALA A 356 -7.08 1.06 11.75
CA ALA A 356 -7.66 0.22 12.80
C ALA A 356 -8.82 -0.66 12.31
N GLN A 357 -9.45 -0.33 11.17
CA GLN A 357 -10.62 -1.03 10.65
C GLN A 357 -10.31 -1.71 9.32
N PHE A 358 -9.89 -0.92 8.33
CA PHE A 358 -9.66 -1.44 6.99
C PHE A 358 -8.42 -2.33 6.90
N THR A 359 -7.27 -1.90 7.44
CA THR A 359 -6.03 -2.66 7.32
C THR A 359 -6.10 -4.07 7.95
N PRO A 360 -6.67 -4.28 9.16
CA PRO A 360 -6.93 -5.62 9.67
C PRO A 360 -7.88 -6.45 8.79
N GLN A 361 -8.90 -5.82 8.19
CA GLN A 361 -9.82 -6.47 7.27
C GLN A 361 -9.12 -6.90 5.96
N LEU A 362 -8.21 -6.06 5.45
CA LEU A 362 -7.37 -6.34 4.29
C LEU A 362 -6.48 -7.58 4.56
N LEU A 363 -5.78 -7.60 5.70
CA LEU A 363 -4.98 -8.76 6.11
C LEU A 363 -5.83 -10.03 6.23
N ALA A 364 -7.03 -9.93 6.84
CA ALA A 364 -7.94 -11.06 6.98
C ALA A 364 -8.49 -11.59 5.64
N ALA A 365 -8.52 -10.76 4.59
CA ALA A 365 -8.96 -11.15 3.26
C ALA A 365 -7.87 -11.85 2.42
N GLY A 366 -6.63 -11.94 2.91
CA GLY A 366 -5.54 -12.62 2.20
C GLY A 366 -4.22 -11.88 2.19
N GLY A 367 -4.18 -10.65 2.72
CA GLY A 367 -2.96 -9.84 2.82
C GLY A 367 -3.10 -8.50 2.12
N PRO A 368 -2.00 -7.76 1.96
CA PRO A 368 -1.97 -6.43 1.37
C PRO A 368 -2.08 -6.51 -0.17
N ASP A 369 -3.24 -6.96 -0.66
CA ASP A 369 -3.55 -7.02 -2.08
C ASP A 369 -3.49 -5.65 -2.71
N ASN A 370 -2.97 -5.59 -3.94
CA ASN A 370 -2.65 -4.34 -4.60
C ASN A 370 -3.90 -3.59 -5.06
N ALA A 371 -5.03 -4.27 -5.30
CA ALA A 371 -6.33 -3.62 -5.50
C ALA A 371 -7.52 -4.53 -5.17
N TRP A 372 -8.64 -3.90 -4.82
CA TRP A 372 -9.98 -4.48 -4.74
C TRP A 372 -10.91 -3.76 -5.71
N THR A 373 -11.58 -4.51 -6.60
CA THR A 373 -12.39 -3.93 -7.69
C THR A 373 -13.76 -4.59 -7.92
N PRO A 374 -14.70 -4.63 -6.97
CA PRO A 374 -14.55 -4.50 -5.52
C PRO A 374 -14.14 -5.82 -4.84
N THR A 375 -13.92 -6.90 -5.58
CA THR A 375 -13.45 -8.16 -5.01
C THR A 375 -11.94 -8.15 -4.83
N PRO A 376 -11.39 -8.81 -3.79
CA PRO A 376 -9.94 -9.04 -3.68
C PRO A 376 -9.45 -9.95 -4.80
N GLY A 377 -8.40 -9.58 -5.52
CA GLY A 377 -7.91 -10.39 -6.65
C GLY A 377 -6.55 -10.05 -7.25
N GLU A 378 -5.93 -8.93 -6.89
CA GLU A 378 -4.64 -8.52 -7.45
C GLU A 378 -3.44 -9.13 -6.71
N ALA A 379 -2.27 -8.99 -7.34
CA ALA A 379 -0.98 -9.33 -6.75
C ALA A 379 -0.70 -8.54 -5.46
N GLN A 380 0.30 -8.95 -4.68
CA GLN A 380 0.84 -8.23 -3.54
C GLN A 380 2.22 -7.70 -3.91
N ILE A 381 2.47 -6.41 -3.71
CA ILE A 381 3.74 -5.76 -4.05
C ILE A 381 4.32 -5.01 -2.84
N ALA A 382 5.63 -4.81 -2.84
CA ALA A 382 6.33 -4.14 -1.75
C ALA A 382 5.78 -2.74 -1.47
N TYR A 383 5.34 -2.00 -2.50
CA TYR A 383 4.73 -0.68 -2.33
C TYR A 383 3.43 -0.75 -1.51
N GLY A 384 2.54 -1.69 -1.82
CA GLY A 384 1.32 -1.88 -1.05
C GLY A 384 1.59 -2.22 0.42
N VAL A 385 2.58 -3.08 0.67
CA VAL A 385 2.99 -3.49 2.03
C VAL A 385 3.57 -2.31 2.81
N ASP A 386 4.49 -1.58 2.20
CA ASP A 386 5.14 -0.41 2.78
C ASP A 386 4.13 0.68 3.15
N SER A 387 3.20 0.97 2.24
CA SER A 387 2.14 1.95 2.44
C SER A 387 1.30 1.64 3.67
N ARG A 388 0.94 0.37 3.87
CA ARG A 388 0.21 -0.08 5.07
C ARG A 388 1.08 0.00 6.32
N LEU A 389 2.34 -0.44 6.25
CA LEU A 389 3.28 -0.40 7.38
C LEU A 389 3.50 1.03 7.89
N GLN A 390 3.84 1.95 6.99
CA GLN A 390 4.04 3.37 7.33
C GLN A 390 2.74 4.00 7.87
N GLY A 391 1.59 3.70 7.26
CA GLY A 391 0.28 4.17 7.73
C GLY A 391 -0.03 3.73 9.16
N LEU A 392 0.20 2.45 9.47
CA LEU A 392 0.00 1.89 10.81
C LEU A 392 0.93 2.54 11.84
N VAL A 393 2.22 2.69 11.54
CA VAL A 393 3.21 3.26 12.48
C VAL A 393 2.96 4.75 12.74
N ALA A 394 2.71 5.53 11.68
CA ALA A 394 2.39 6.95 11.81
C ALA A 394 1.10 7.17 12.61
N THR A 395 0.05 6.39 12.33
CA THR A 395 -1.23 6.48 13.03
C THR A 395 -1.11 6.01 14.48
N ALA A 396 -0.34 4.96 14.76
CA ALA A 396 -0.08 4.48 16.12
C ALA A 396 0.48 5.60 17.02
N LYS A 397 1.45 6.35 16.48
CA LYS A 397 2.08 7.49 17.14
C LYS A 397 1.07 8.63 17.35
N ALA A 398 0.43 9.10 16.28
CA ALA A 398 -0.46 10.26 16.33
C ALA A 398 -1.72 10.01 17.19
N ALA A 399 -2.32 8.82 17.11
CA ALA A 399 -3.54 8.46 17.84
C ALA A 399 -3.31 7.91 19.25
N LYS A 400 -2.04 7.66 19.61
CA LYS A 400 -1.62 6.92 20.81
C LYS A 400 -2.31 5.55 20.88
N ALA A 401 -2.25 4.83 19.76
CA ALA A 401 -2.93 3.56 19.52
C ALA A 401 -1.91 2.41 19.37
N PRO A 402 -1.37 1.88 20.48
CA PRO A 402 -0.26 0.92 20.42
C PRO A 402 -0.62 -0.42 19.77
N GLY A 403 -1.92 -0.77 19.69
CA GLY A 403 -2.36 -2.00 19.03
C GLY A 403 -2.05 -2.02 17.54
N LEU A 404 -1.97 -0.85 16.90
CA LEU A 404 -1.62 -0.73 15.49
C LEU A 404 -0.19 -1.22 15.20
N LEU A 405 0.70 -1.23 16.19
CA LEU A 405 2.04 -1.80 16.05
C LEU A 405 2.03 -3.34 16.01
N ASP A 406 1.04 -4.00 16.61
CA ASP A 406 0.89 -5.45 16.46
C ASP A 406 0.39 -5.80 15.05
N VAL A 407 -0.54 -4.99 14.50
CA VAL A 407 -0.98 -5.11 13.11
C VAL A 407 0.18 -4.83 12.14
N ALA A 408 1.00 -3.81 12.44
CA ALA A 408 2.19 -3.47 11.65
C ALA A 408 3.20 -4.62 11.60
N ALA A 409 3.37 -5.36 12.70
CA ALA A 409 4.27 -6.52 12.72
C ALA A 409 3.79 -7.63 11.77
N ILE A 410 2.48 -7.90 11.74
CA ILE A 410 1.87 -8.88 10.82
C ILE A 410 2.01 -8.42 9.38
N THR A 411 1.75 -7.14 9.09
CA THR A 411 1.96 -6.55 7.76
C THR A 411 3.41 -6.69 7.30
N ALA A 412 4.38 -6.36 8.16
CA ALA A 412 5.80 -6.45 7.85
C ALA A 412 6.30 -7.90 7.70
N GLY A 413 5.64 -8.87 8.35
CA GLY A 413 5.93 -10.31 8.18
C GLY A 413 5.86 -10.77 6.73
N TRP A 414 5.13 -10.06 5.85
CA TRP A 414 5.10 -10.31 4.42
C TRP A 414 6.50 -10.36 3.80
N TYR A 415 7.41 -9.47 4.22
CA TYR A 415 8.79 -9.43 3.71
C TYR A 415 9.59 -10.69 4.08
N PHE A 416 9.24 -11.35 5.17
CA PHE A 416 10.01 -12.47 5.75
C PHE A 416 9.41 -13.85 5.47
N GLY A 417 8.26 -13.92 4.79
CA GLY A 417 7.64 -15.17 4.35
C GLY A 417 6.17 -15.33 4.69
N ALA A 418 5.60 -14.44 5.53
CA ALA A 418 4.18 -14.46 5.87
C ALA A 418 3.30 -13.86 4.75
N ASN A 419 3.41 -14.45 3.56
CA ASN A 419 2.77 -14.06 2.32
C ASN A 419 2.27 -15.30 1.57
N ARG A 420 1.57 -15.10 0.43
CA ARG A 420 0.97 -16.22 -0.33
C ARG A 420 1.96 -17.22 -0.89
N SER A 421 3.22 -16.83 -1.09
CA SER A 421 4.26 -17.73 -1.61
C SER A 421 4.91 -18.60 -0.52
N GLY A 422 4.80 -18.19 0.75
CA GLY A 422 5.52 -18.80 1.87
C GLY A 422 7.05 -18.59 1.82
N ALA A 423 7.55 -17.79 0.87
CA ALA A 423 8.96 -17.49 0.71
C ALA A 423 9.24 -16.01 1.07
N PRO A 424 10.44 -15.69 1.61
CA PRO A 424 10.83 -14.30 1.85
C PRO A 424 10.74 -13.46 0.57
N ALA A 425 10.14 -12.28 0.70
CA ALA A 425 10.05 -11.29 -0.37
C ALA A 425 11.23 -10.31 -0.36
N TYR A 426 11.94 -10.20 0.76
CA TYR A 426 13.13 -9.37 0.95
C TYR A 426 14.33 -10.20 1.41
N ASP A 427 15.51 -9.90 0.87
CA ASP A 427 16.78 -10.46 1.33
C ASP A 427 17.62 -9.38 2.06
N PRO A 428 17.78 -9.45 3.39
CA PRO A 428 18.54 -8.47 4.15
C PRO A 428 20.05 -8.51 3.87
N THR A 429 20.57 -9.58 3.24
CA THR A 429 22.01 -9.70 2.94
C THR A 429 22.42 -8.95 1.67
N THR A 430 21.49 -8.80 0.72
CA THR A 430 21.72 -8.15 -0.58
C THR A 430 20.93 -6.85 -0.75
N GLY A 431 19.83 -6.67 -0.01
CA GLY A 431 18.89 -5.57 -0.22
C GLY A 431 17.91 -5.82 -1.37
N THR A 432 17.95 -6.98 -2.03
CA THR A 432 17.02 -7.32 -3.11
C THR A 432 15.61 -7.60 -2.58
N THR A 433 14.61 -7.21 -3.39
CA THR A 433 13.19 -7.45 -3.10
C THR A 433 12.49 -7.97 -4.34
N VAL A 434 11.64 -8.98 -4.19
CA VAL A 434 10.79 -9.45 -5.29
C VAL A 434 9.82 -8.35 -5.73
N ASP A 435 9.55 -8.29 -7.02
CA ASP A 435 8.69 -7.27 -7.64
C ASP A 435 7.23 -7.42 -7.18
N GLY A 436 6.78 -8.66 -7.03
CA GLY A 436 5.45 -8.96 -6.53
C GLY A 436 5.18 -10.45 -6.37
N ILE A 437 4.09 -10.75 -5.67
CA ILE A 437 3.56 -12.09 -5.44
C ILE A 437 2.13 -12.10 -5.97
N GLU A 438 1.90 -12.89 -7.01
CA GLU A 438 0.61 -13.02 -7.67
C GLU A 438 -0.46 -13.56 -6.71
N TYR A 439 -1.73 -13.39 -7.09
CA TYR A 439 -2.84 -13.90 -6.30
C TYR A 439 -2.78 -15.41 -6.06
N ASP A 440 -2.21 -16.17 -7.01
CA ASP A 440 -2.00 -17.62 -6.91
C ASP A 440 -0.71 -18.03 -6.17
N GLY A 441 0.06 -17.07 -5.67
CA GLY A 441 1.32 -17.28 -4.94
C GLY A 441 2.57 -17.35 -5.82
N ARG A 442 2.46 -17.26 -7.15
CA ARG A 442 3.63 -17.18 -8.03
C ARG A 442 4.43 -15.90 -7.74
N VAL A 443 5.75 -16.02 -7.66
CA VAL A 443 6.64 -14.89 -7.38
C VAL A 443 7.21 -14.30 -8.67
N ASN A 444 7.17 -12.97 -8.82
CA ASN A 444 7.98 -12.25 -9.78
C ASN A 444 9.31 -11.87 -9.13
N HIS A 445 10.39 -12.55 -9.52
CA HIS A 445 11.70 -12.39 -8.88
C HIS A 445 12.53 -11.21 -9.39
N ASN A 446 12.00 -10.40 -10.32
CA ASN A 446 12.60 -9.12 -10.68
C ASN A 446 12.71 -8.20 -9.45
N SER A 447 13.58 -7.21 -9.52
CA SER A 447 13.88 -6.33 -8.37
C SER A 447 14.23 -4.93 -8.85
N GLY A 448 13.24 -4.25 -9.45
CA GLY A 448 13.39 -2.88 -9.95
C GLY A 448 13.47 -1.84 -8.83
N ALA A 449 13.51 -0.57 -9.22
CA ALA A 449 13.60 0.55 -8.28
C ALA A 449 12.40 0.57 -7.33
N GLU A 450 11.16 0.51 -7.82
CA GLU A 450 9.96 0.55 -6.99
C GLU A 450 9.97 -0.49 -5.85
N SER A 451 10.15 -1.78 -6.17
CA SER A 451 10.13 -2.84 -5.16
C SER A 451 11.27 -2.72 -4.16
N THR A 452 12.46 -2.34 -4.62
CA THR A 452 13.64 -2.11 -3.79
C THR A 452 13.44 -0.93 -2.84
N ILE A 453 12.98 0.21 -3.36
CA ILE A 453 12.77 1.44 -2.60
C ILE A 453 11.76 1.21 -1.49
N HIS A 454 10.60 0.63 -1.79
CA HIS A 454 9.55 0.46 -0.79
C HIS A 454 9.90 -0.61 0.26
N ALA A 455 10.65 -1.65 -0.10
CA ALA A 455 11.22 -2.54 0.91
C ALA A 455 12.20 -1.81 1.83
N LEU A 456 13.08 -0.97 1.30
CA LEU A 456 14.03 -0.20 2.11
C LEU A 456 13.34 0.83 3.00
N LEU A 457 12.28 1.50 2.52
CA LEU A 457 11.46 2.38 3.37
C LEU A 457 10.83 1.60 4.54
N SER A 458 10.34 0.40 4.28
CA SER A 458 9.86 -0.50 5.34
C SER A 458 10.95 -0.93 6.30
N MET A 459 12.15 -1.30 5.81
CA MET A 459 13.27 -1.68 6.67
C MET A 459 13.74 -0.52 7.54
N LEU A 460 13.76 0.71 7.01
CA LEU A 460 14.06 1.93 7.77
C LEU A 460 13.04 2.18 8.88
N VAL A 461 11.75 1.88 8.66
CA VAL A 461 10.73 1.96 9.71
C VAL A 461 10.98 0.90 10.78
N LEU A 462 11.32 -0.32 10.41
CA LEU A 462 11.61 -1.39 11.37
C LEU A 462 12.88 -1.08 12.18
N ASP A 463 13.96 -0.64 11.54
CA ASP A 463 15.22 -0.29 12.20
C ASP A 463 15.04 0.87 13.20
N ALA A 464 14.19 1.85 12.88
CA ALA A 464 13.81 2.92 13.81
C ALA A 464 12.89 2.46 14.96
N ASN A 465 12.30 1.26 14.87
CA ASN A 465 11.36 0.71 15.86
C ASN A 465 11.77 -0.71 16.32
N PRO A 466 12.79 -0.86 17.19
CA PRO A 466 13.35 -2.17 17.54
C PRO A 466 12.35 -3.21 18.08
N ALA A 467 11.35 -2.78 18.84
CA ALA A 467 10.30 -3.66 19.35
C ALA A 467 9.36 -4.16 18.24
N LEU A 468 9.03 -3.30 17.27
CA LEU A 468 8.24 -3.68 16.08
C LEU A 468 9.05 -4.62 15.19
N LYS A 469 10.32 -4.28 14.91
CA LYS A 469 11.27 -5.13 14.19
C LYS A 469 11.36 -6.53 14.76
N THR A 470 11.53 -6.64 16.08
CA THR A 470 11.61 -7.95 16.75
C THR A 470 10.34 -8.77 16.54
N LYS A 471 9.16 -8.14 16.59
CA LYS A 471 7.89 -8.83 16.33
C LYS A 471 7.75 -9.25 14.87
N ALA A 472 8.10 -8.38 13.94
CA ALA A 472 8.03 -8.65 12.51
C ALA A 472 8.95 -9.82 12.10
N LEU A 473 10.20 -9.83 12.58
CA LEU A 473 11.14 -10.94 12.36
C LEU A 473 10.73 -12.25 13.06
N GLY A 474 9.80 -12.16 14.02
CA GLY A 474 9.20 -13.31 14.68
C GLY A 474 8.09 -13.97 13.86
N ILE A 475 7.71 -13.39 12.72
CA ILE A 475 6.63 -13.82 11.84
C ILE A 475 7.20 -14.08 10.45
N ASP A 476 7.24 -15.35 10.04
CA ASP A 476 7.75 -15.78 8.73
C ASP A 476 6.77 -16.68 7.96
N GLU A 477 5.59 -16.93 8.53
CA GLU A 477 4.56 -17.76 7.88
C GLU A 477 3.14 -17.26 8.19
N THR A 478 2.30 -17.25 7.16
CA THR A 478 0.84 -17.11 7.31
C THR A 478 0.21 -18.49 7.31
N VAL A 479 -0.20 -18.96 8.48
CA VAL A 479 -0.81 -20.29 8.67
C VAL A 479 -2.20 -20.37 8.05
N ALA A 480 -3.03 -19.34 8.30
CA ALA A 480 -4.39 -19.30 7.79
C ALA A 480 -5.00 -17.89 7.84
N THR A 481 -5.77 -17.54 6.82
CA THR A 481 -6.69 -16.39 6.82
C THR A 481 -8.13 -16.90 6.74
N LYS A 482 -9.03 -16.27 7.52
CA LYS A 482 -10.48 -16.49 7.44
C LYS A 482 -11.14 -15.13 7.50
N GLY A 483 -11.40 -14.53 6.34
CA GLY A 483 -12.00 -13.20 6.23
C GLY A 483 -13.04 -13.15 5.11
N LEU A 484 -12.97 -12.07 4.31
CA LEU A 484 -13.89 -11.85 3.20
C LEU A 484 -13.84 -13.04 2.22
N SER A 485 -15.01 -13.43 1.72
CA SER A 485 -15.15 -14.41 0.65
C SER A 485 -16.15 -13.92 -0.38
N VAL A 486 -15.91 -14.26 -1.64
CA VAL A 486 -16.77 -13.92 -2.77
C VAL A 486 -17.54 -15.15 -3.22
N VAL A 487 -18.84 -15.00 -3.46
CA VAL A 487 -19.69 -16.03 -4.03
C VAL A 487 -20.41 -15.45 -5.24
N GLU A 488 -20.05 -15.91 -6.43
CA GLU A 488 -20.57 -15.35 -7.68
C GLU A 488 -22.08 -15.54 -7.81
N ALA A 489 -22.78 -14.55 -8.36
CA ALA A 489 -24.22 -14.64 -8.55
C ALA A 489 -24.60 -15.73 -9.55
N GLU A 490 -23.80 -15.94 -10.60
CA GLU A 490 -24.02 -16.94 -11.63
C GLU A 490 -23.80 -18.39 -11.15
N SER A 491 -23.27 -18.58 -9.95
CA SER A 491 -23.28 -19.90 -9.27
C SER A 491 -24.66 -20.28 -8.74
N GLY A 492 -25.60 -19.32 -8.69
CA GLY A 492 -26.95 -19.49 -8.17
C GLY A 492 -27.97 -20.04 -9.16
N ALA A 493 -29.07 -20.58 -8.62
CA ALA A 493 -30.22 -20.97 -9.42
C ALA A 493 -31.08 -19.75 -9.74
N VAL A 494 -31.17 -19.38 -11.02
CA VAL A 494 -32.01 -18.27 -11.51
C VAL A 494 -33.43 -18.76 -11.79
N SER A 495 -34.45 -17.97 -11.46
CA SER A 495 -35.86 -18.31 -11.65
C SER A 495 -36.68 -17.09 -12.04
N GLY A 496 -37.70 -17.28 -12.89
CA GLY A 496 -38.51 -16.18 -13.42
C GLY A 496 -37.77 -15.40 -14.52
N ALA A 497 -37.96 -14.09 -14.55
CA ALA A 497 -37.28 -13.21 -15.50
C ALA A 497 -35.82 -12.99 -15.08
N GLY A 498 -34.91 -13.89 -15.47
CA GLY A 498 -33.49 -13.71 -15.22
C GLY A 498 -32.59 -14.61 -16.06
N SER A 499 -31.32 -14.22 -16.21
CA SER A 499 -30.31 -14.92 -17.00
C SER A 499 -28.90 -14.55 -16.57
N VAL A 500 -27.93 -15.43 -16.80
CA VAL A 500 -26.49 -15.11 -16.67
C VAL A 500 -26.02 -14.35 -17.92
N VAL A 501 -25.24 -13.30 -17.73
CA VAL A 501 -24.70 -12.45 -18.79
C VAL A 501 -23.17 -12.43 -18.69
N THR A 502 -22.50 -12.62 -19.82
CA THR A 502 -21.06 -12.40 -19.97
C THR A 502 -20.85 -11.11 -20.76
N PRO A 503 -20.41 -10.01 -20.11
CA PRO A 503 -20.12 -8.76 -20.81
C PRO A 503 -18.91 -8.93 -21.76
N PRO A 504 -18.77 -8.05 -22.78
CA PRO A 504 -17.60 -8.04 -23.66
C PRO A 504 -16.27 -7.83 -22.92
N SER A 505 -16.31 -7.20 -21.76
CA SER A 505 -15.17 -6.92 -20.89
C SER A 505 -15.59 -7.12 -19.42
N ALA A 506 -14.71 -7.72 -18.62
CA ALA A 506 -14.88 -7.74 -17.17
C ALA A 506 -14.69 -6.33 -16.57
N TRP A 507 -13.87 -5.49 -17.19
CA TRP A 507 -13.66 -4.10 -16.77
C TRP A 507 -14.85 -3.23 -17.19
N THR A 508 -15.49 -2.56 -16.23
CA THR A 508 -16.60 -1.63 -16.45
C THR A 508 -16.17 -0.24 -16.89
N GLY A 509 -14.88 0.09 -16.73
CA GLY A 509 -14.37 1.46 -16.74
C GLY A 509 -13.89 1.90 -15.35
N GLU A 510 -14.41 1.28 -14.29
CA GLU A 510 -14.09 1.65 -12.90
C GLU A 510 -13.91 0.48 -11.94
N ALA A 511 -14.45 -0.69 -12.27
CA ALA A 511 -14.36 -1.90 -11.46
C ALA A 511 -14.41 -3.14 -12.36
N ASN A 512 -14.13 -4.32 -11.80
CA ASN A 512 -14.22 -5.59 -12.50
C ASN A 512 -15.44 -6.38 -12.05
N TRP A 513 -16.21 -6.89 -13.02
CA TRP A 513 -17.10 -8.01 -12.80
C TRP A 513 -16.28 -9.21 -12.30
N SER A 514 -16.62 -9.72 -11.13
CA SER A 514 -15.99 -10.90 -10.57
C SER A 514 -16.16 -12.07 -11.53
N LYS A 515 -15.04 -12.73 -11.87
CA LYS A 515 -14.96 -13.78 -12.91
C LYS A 515 -15.53 -13.41 -14.30
N GLY A 516 -15.82 -12.12 -14.55
CA GLY A 516 -16.27 -11.64 -15.86
C GLY A 516 -17.70 -12.03 -16.25
N ALA A 517 -18.59 -12.29 -15.29
CA ALA A 517 -20.01 -12.57 -15.53
C ALA A 517 -20.89 -11.94 -14.44
N TYR A 518 -22.19 -11.85 -14.70
CA TYR A 518 -23.18 -11.41 -13.71
C TYR A 518 -24.56 -12.01 -13.99
N VAL A 519 -25.48 -11.93 -13.03
CA VAL A 519 -26.89 -12.31 -13.20
C VAL A 519 -27.73 -11.06 -13.47
N ALA A 520 -28.40 -11.05 -14.62
CA ALA A 520 -29.45 -10.08 -14.93
C ALA A 520 -30.80 -10.60 -14.42
N LEU A 521 -31.55 -9.78 -13.71
CA LEU A 521 -32.94 -10.04 -13.30
C LEU A 521 -33.85 -8.94 -13.83
N GLY A 522 -35.08 -9.29 -14.18
CA GLY A 522 -36.19 -8.35 -14.36
C GLY A 522 -37.17 -8.42 -13.18
N ALA A 523 -38.26 -7.65 -13.26
CA ALA A 523 -39.29 -7.63 -12.23
C ALA A 523 -39.90 -9.04 -11.99
N GLY A 524 -39.91 -9.49 -10.74
CA GLY A 524 -40.34 -10.82 -10.32
C GLY A 524 -39.29 -11.92 -10.53
N GLY A 525 -38.15 -11.62 -11.17
CA GLY A 525 -37.01 -12.51 -11.28
C GLY A 525 -36.30 -12.71 -9.94
N SER A 526 -35.69 -13.87 -9.76
CA SER A 526 -34.94 -14.22 -8.56
C SER A 526 -33.69 -15.04 -8.85
N VAL A 527 -32.72 -14.96 -7.94
CA VAL A 527 -31.52 -15.81 -7.92
C VAL A 527 -31.32 -16.36 -6.51
N SER A 528 -31.14 -17.68 -6.40
CA SER A 528 -30.78 -18.36 -5.16
C SER A 528 -29.30 -18.74 -5.19
N ILE A 529 -28.47 -17.96 -4.51
CA ILE A 529 -27.01 -18.09 -4.50
C ILE A 529 -26.59 -19.02 -3.35
N PRO A 530 -25.89 -20.13 -3.61
CA PRO A 530 -25.40 -21.02 -2.56
C PRO A 530 -24.26 -20.37 -1.81
N VAL A 531 -24.31 -20.33 -0.48
CA VAL A 531 -23.24 -19.79 0.36
C VAL A 531 -22.70 -20.89 1.28
N PRO A 532 -21.38 -20.96 1.55
CA PRO A 532 -20.83 -21.95 2.46
C PRO A 532 -21.48 -21.86 3.84
N ALA A 533 -21.75 -22.98 4.53
CA ALA A 533 -22.18 -22.93 5.92
C ALA A 533 -21.05 -22.38 6.81
N ALA A 534 -21.41 -21.62 7.85
CA ALA A 534 -20.46 -21.12 8.86
C ALA A 534 -21.04 -21.28 10.27
N ASP A 535 -20.16 -21.39 11.26
CA ASP A 535 -20.50 -21.49 12.69
C ASP A 535 -20.90 -20.16 13.33
N GLN A 536 -20.89 -19.08 12.54
CA GLN A 536 -21.15 -17.71 12.98
C GLN A 536 -22.03 -16.97 11.98
N ALA A 537 -22.70 -15.93 12.47
CA ALA A 537 -23.36 -14.96 11.61
C ALA A 537 -22.34 -14.17 10.77
N ARG A 538 -22.77 -13.68 9.61
CA ARG A 538 -21.92 -12.98 8.62
C ARG A 538 -22.63 -11.76 8.06
N ASN A 539 -21.92 -10.67 7.83
CA ASN A 539 -22.43 -9.60 6.98
C ASN A 539 -22.42 -10.07 5.52
N VAL A 540 -23.40 -9.62 4.74
CA VAL A 540 -23.52 -9.94 3.31
C VAL A 540 -23.66 -8.63 2.56
N TYR A 541 -22.90 -8.52 1.47
CA TYR A 541 -22.83 -7.37 0.58
C TYR A 541 -23.11 -7.83 -0.85
N PRO A 542 -24.36 -7.80 -1.32
CA PRO A 542 -24.63 -7.99 -2.73
C PRO A 542 -23.92 -6.90 -3.53
N ILE A 543 -23.13 -7.33 -4.50
CA ILE A 543 -22.41 -6.46 -5.43
C ILE A 543 -23.35 -6.22 -6.60
N VAL A 544 -23.80 -4.98 -6.71
CA VAL A 544 -24.81 -4.59 -7.70
C VAL A 544 -24.18 -3.57 -8.64
N ASN A 545 -24.34 -3.77 -9.94
CA ASN A 545 -24.09 -2.70 -10.90
C ASN A 545 -25.29 -1.77 -10.91
N GLN A 546 -25.20 -0.73 -10.09
CA GLN A 546 -26.23 0.27 -9.91
C GLN A 546 -26.24 1.20 -11.13
N ALA A 547 -27.27 1.10 -11.96
CA ALA A 547 -27.46 2.01 -13.08
C ALA A 547 -27.71 3.46 -12.64
N VAL A 548 -27.43 4.44 -13.51
CA VAL A 548 -27.75 5.86 -13.27
C VAL A 548 -29.26 6.06 -13.08
N ALA A 549 -30.07 5.51 -13.99
CA ALA A 549 -31.51 5.62 -13.92
C ALA A 549 -32.09 4.75 -12.77
N PRO A 550 -33.19 5.17 -12.12
CA PRO A 550 -33.89 4.33 -11.16
C PRO A 550 -34.35 3.00 -11.78
N ALA A 551 -34.06 1.88 -11.11
CA ALA A 551 -34.35 0.52 -11.62
C ALA A 551 -35.00 -0.40 -10.57
N GLY A 552 -35.66 0.17 -9.56
CA GLY A 552 -36.23 -0.60 -8.45
C GLY A 552 -35.17 -1.12 -7.47
N ALA A 553 -35.47 -2.24 -6.83
CA ALA A 553 -34.66 -2.85 -5.78
C ALA A 553 -34.74 -4.38 -5.78
N THR A 554 -33.68 -5.00 -5.29
CA THR A 554 -33.62 -6.44 -5.01
C THR A 554 -33.78 -6.67 -3.51
N ARG A 555 -34.74 -7.51 -3.12
CA ARG A 555 -34.94 -7.95 -1.73
C ARG A 555 -34.15 -9.23 -1.48
N TRP A 556 -33.49 -9.30 -0.32
CA TRP A 556 -32.58 -10.39 0.03
C TRP A 556 -33.06 -11.14 1.28
N ALA A 557 -33.06 -12.47 1.21
CA ALA A 557 -33.46 -13.34 2.32
C ALA A 557 -32.62 -14.62 2.40
N ALA A 558 -32.59 -15.25 3.58
CA ALA A 558 -32.04 -16.58 3.81
C ALA A 558 -33.06 -17.42 4.57
N GLY A 559 -33.66 -18.41 3.91
CA GLY A 559 -34.83 -19.13 4.43
C GLY A 559 -35.96 -18.16 4.76
N THR A 560 -36.43 -18.17 6.01
CA THR A 560 -37.47 -17.24 6.51
C THR A 560 -36.91 -15.89 7.00
N THR A 561 -35.59 -15.72 7.01
CA THR A 561 -34.94 -14.50 7.52
C THR A 561 -34.80 -13.47 6.41
N ALA A 562 -35.52 -12.35 6.50
CA ALA A 562 -35.25 -11.19 5.65
C ALA A 562 -33.93 -10.52 6.05
N LEU A 563 -33.02 -10.36 5.09
CA LEU A 563 -31.69 -9.77 5.30
C LEU A 563 -31.67 -8.27 4.98
N GLY A 564 -32.43 -7.83 3.98
CA GLY A 564 -32.52 -6.42 3.57
C GLY A 564 -32.89 -6.25 2.11
N SER A 565 -32.52 -5.12 1.53
CA SER A 565 -32.68 -4.83 0.11
C SER A 565 -31.53 -3.97 -0.42
N THR A 566 -31.24 -4.09 -1.71
CA THR A 566 -30.27 -3.25 -2.42
C THR A 566 -30.96 -2.46 -3.53
N PRO A 567 -30.53 -1.22 -3.82
CA PRO A 567 -30.98 -0.51 -5.00
C PRO A 567 -30.43 -1.19 -6.26
N ASN A 568 -31.22 -1.24 -7.33
CA ASN A 568 -30.72 -1.74 -8.62
C ASN A 568 -30.25 -0.60 -9.55
N GLY A 569 -30.70 0.62 -9.29
CA GLY A 569 -30.38 1.82 -10.05
C GLY A 569 -30.44 3.07 -9.18
N GLY A 570 -30.39 4.25 -9.79
CA GLY A 570 -30.32 5.51 -9.07
C GLY A 570 -28.95 5.76 -8.45
N ALA A 571 -27.86 5.47 -9.18
CA ALA A 571 -26.50 5.76 -8.72
C ALA A 571 -26.26 7.27 -8.49
N GLY A 572 -27.05 8.13 -9.13
CA GLY A 572 -26.83 9.58 -9.16
C GLY A 572 -26.10 10.00 -10.43
N ASP A 573 -25.78 11.27 -10.55
CA ASP A 573 -25.06 11.80 -11.70
C ASP A 573 -23.65 11.19 -11.76
N GLN A 574 -23.25 10.73 -12.95
CA GLN A 574 -21.92 10.14 -13.20
C GLN A 574 -20.80 11.12 -12.78
N GLY A 575 -20.88 12.36 -13.27
CA GLY A 575 -19.89 13.40 -13.00
C GLY A 575 -18.53 13.07 -13.61
N ILE A 576 -17.48 12.97 -12.78
CA ILE A 576 -16.08 12.80 -13.23
C ILE A 576 -15.62 11.35 -13.38
N THR A 577 -16.49 10.37 -13.12
CA THR A 577 -16.14 8.96 -13.24
C THR A 577 -16.09 8.51 -14.71
N ASP A 578 -15.29 7.48 -15.00
CA ASP A 578 -15.02 7.05 -16.37
C ASP A 578 -16.17 6.22 -16.97
N ALA A 579 -17.10 5.67 -16.15
CA ALA A 579 -18.24 4.89 -16.60
C ALA A 579 -19.56 5.32 -15.95
N PRO A 580 -20.72 5.14 -16.60
CA PRO A 580 -22.01 5.47 -16.01
C PRO A 580 -22.43 4.44 -14.96
N GLY A 581 -22.69 4.90 -13.74
CA GLY A 581 -23.14 4.04 -12.64
C GLY A 581 -21.98 3.31 -11.98
N LYS A 582 -22.27 2.48 -10.98
CA LYS A 582 -21.23 1.86 -10.14
C LYS A 582 -21.50 0.41 -9.80
N LEU A 583 -20.44 -0.40 -9.85
CA LEU A 583 -20.44 -1.78 -9.36
C LEU A 583 -20.12 -1.81 -7.87
N PHE A 584 -21.13 -1.79 -7.00
CA PHE A 584 -20.93 -1.46 -5.59
C PHE A 584 -21.40 -2.57 -4.62
N PRO A 585 -20.61 -2.92 -3.59
CA PRO A 585 -21.05 -3.83 -2.51
C PRO A 585 -21.96 -3.13 -1.49
N PHE A 586 -23.27 -3.44 -1.51
CA PHE A 586 -24.24 -2.84 -0.60
C PHE A 586 -24.43 -3.65 0.67
N ALA A 587 -24.23 -3.05 1.85
CA ALA A 587 -24.46 -3.75 3.11
C ALA A 587 -25.95 -4.05 3.34
N LEU A 588 -26.28 -5.31 3.64
CA LEU A 588 -27.61 -5.68 4.09
C LEU A 588 -27.84 -5.29 5.57
N GLY A 589 -29.08 -4.94 5.91
CA GLY A 589 -29.44 -4.45 7.24
C GLY A 589 -29.41 -5.52 8.35
N ARG A 590 -29.34 -6.80 8.00
CA ARG A 590 -29.21 -7.93 8.94
C ARG A 590 -28.18 -8.93 8.44
N THR A 591 -27.48 -9.54 9.40
CA THR A 591 -26.50 -10.59 9.14
C THR A 591 -27.17 -11.87 8.65
N LEU A 592 -26.51 -12.57 7.75
CA LEU A 592 -26.79 -13.96 7.41
C LEU A 592 -26.60 -14.85 8.65
N PRO A 593 -27.61 -15.62 9.09
CA PRO A 593 -27.49 -16.49 10.25
C PRO A 593 -26.38 -17.56 10.11
N ALA A 594 -25.87 -18.01 11.26
CA ALA A 594 -25.00 -19.19 11.31
C ALA A 594 -25.73 -20.40 10.72
N GLY A 595 -25.00 -21.25 10.00
CA GLY A 595 -25.53 -22.44 9.33
C GLY A 595 -26.36 -22.18 8.06
N ALA A 596 -26.69 -20.93 7.72
CA ALA A 596 -27.39 -20.62 6.47
C ALA A 596 -26.51 -20.96 5.26
N THR A 597 -27.11 -21.64 4.27
CA THR A 597 -26.44 -22.19 3.08
C THR A 597 -26.89 -21.57 1.76
N SER A 598 -27.86 -20.64 1.78
CA SER A 598 -28.27 -19.90 0.59
C SER A 598 -28.74 -18.50 0.93
N VAL A 599 -28.59 -17.61 -0.04
CA VAL A 599 -29.12 -16.25 -0.02
C VAL A 599 -29.92 -16.06 -1.31
N VAL A 600 -31.17 -15.63 -1.18
CA VAL A 600 -32.10 -15.43 -2.29
C VAL A 600 -32.33 -13.95 -2.51
N GLY A 601 -32.04 -13.48 -3.72
CA GLY A 601 -32.40 -12.15 -4.20
C GLY A 601 -33.65 -12.23 -5.06
N THR A 602 -34.65 -11.37 -4.82
CA THR A 602 -35.84 -11.23 -5.67
C THR A 602 -36.01 -9.77 -6.06
N SER A 603 -36.00 -9.48 -7.36
CA SER A 603 -36.05 -8.12 -7.88
C SER A 603 -37.47 -7.68 -8.21
N ASN A 604 -37.78 -6.40 -8.00
CA ASN A 604 -39.01 -5.78 -8.49
C ASN A 604 -38.78 -4.87 -9.72
N GLY A 605 -37.56 -4.86 -10.26
CA GLY A 605 -37.16 -4.12 -11.47
C GLY A 605 -35.94 -4.77 -12.12
N ASP A 606 -35.29 -4.07 -13.03
CA ASP A 606 -34.09 -4.59 -13.69
C ASP A 606 -32.90 -4.52 -12.73
N ALA A 607 -32.17 -5.62 -12.56
CA ALA A 607 -31.00 -5.72 -11.70
C ALA A 607 -29.84 -6.41 -12.43
N SER A 608 -28.61 -5.97 -12.14
CA SER A 608 -27.38 -6.64 -12.59
C SER A 608 -26.55 -6.96 -11.35
N LEU A 609 -26.48 -8.25 -11.00
CA LEU A 609 -25.91 -8.77 -9.76
C LEU A 609 -24.62 -9.53 -10.06
N ASP A 610 -23.50 -9.05 -9.55
CA ASP A 610 -22.17 -9.64 -9.77
C ASP A 610 -21.93 -10.82 -8.83
N ALA A 611 -21.89 -10.55 -7.54
CA ALA A 611 -21.59 -11.55 -6.52
C ALA A 611 -22.18 -11.17 -5.16
N LEU A 612 -22.07 -12.08 -4.20
CA LEU A 612 -22.17 -11.78 -2.77
C LEU A 612 -20.76 -11.72 -2.20
N LEU A 613 -20.38 -10.56 -1.68
CA LEU A 613 -19.23 -10.45 -0.79
C LEU A 613 -19.71 -10.77 0.64
N ILE A 614 -19.05 -11.70 1.33
CA ILE A 614 -19.46 -12.21 2.64
C ILE A 614 -18.34 -11.96 3.65
N GLN A 615 -18.66 -11.30 4.75
CA GLN A 615 -17.73 -10.96 5.82
C GLN A 615 -18.13 -11.68 7.13
N PRO A 616 -17.28 -12.58 7.67
CA PRO A 616 -17.45 -13.10 9.02
C PRO A 616 -17.52 -11.97 10.05
N LEU A 617 -18.43 -12.08 11.04
CA LEU A 617 -18.46 -11.11 12.15
C LEU A 617 -17.16 -11.10 12.95
N VAL A 618 -16.48 -12.25 13.00
CA VAL A 618 -15.11 -12.38 13.48
C VAL A 618 -14.27 -13.04 12.40
N SER A 619 -13.38 -12.25 11.81
CA SER A 619 -12.36 -12.72 10.87
C SER A 619 -11.04 -13.00 11.60
N THR A 620 -10.17 -13.82 11.02
CA THR A 620 -8.88 -14.18 11.64
C THR A 620 -7.71 -14.19 10.67
N VAL A 621 -6.54 -13.76 11.13
CA VAL A 621 -5.23 -13.99 10.51
C VAL A 621 -4.37 -14.75 11.51
N SER A 622 -3.96 -15.97 11.17
CA SER A 622 -3.06 -16.78 12.00
C SER A 622 -1.67 -16.80 11.37
N VAL A 623 -0.68 -16.45 12.17
CA VAL A 623 0.74 -16.39 11.76
C VAL A 623 1.60 -17.20 12.72
N SER A 624 2.73 -17.68 12.20
CA SER A 624 3.75 -18.44 12.91
C SER A 624 5.14 -17.87 12.60
N GLY A 625 6.12 -18.33 13.36
CA GLY A 625 7.53 -18.05 13.15
C GLY A 625 8.35 -18.20 14.42
N PRO A 626 9.57 -17.65 14.48
CA PRO A 626 10.46 -17.78 15.63
C PRO A 626 9.88 -17.27 16.96
N ALA A 627 8.92 -16.34 16.90
CA ALA A 627 8.23 -15.82 18.10
C ALA A 627 7.06 -16.71 18.58
N GLY A 628 6.71 -17.76 17.82
CA GLY A 628 5.60 -18.66 18.10
C GLY A 628 4.28 -18.23 17.45
N ASP A 629 3.22 -18.96 17.76
CA ASP A 629 1.93 -18.82 17.07
C ASP A 629 1.13 -17.64 17.61
N SER A 630 0.64 -16.80 16.68
CA SER A 630 -0.26 -15.68 17.00
C SER A 630 -1.47 -15.65 16.06
N THR A 631 -2.61 -15.21 16.59
CA THR A 631 -3.84 -14.99 15.83
C THR A 631 -4.35 -13.57 16.07
N LEU A 632 -4.51 -12.82 14.99
CA LEU A 632 -5.26 -11.57 14.95
C LEU A 632 -6.73 -11.88 14.69
N TYR A 633 -7.60 -11.51 15.62
CA TYR A 633 -9.05 -11.53 15.48
C TYR A 633 -9.54 -10.14 15.09
N VAL A 634 -10.36 -10.04 14.05
CA VAL A 634 -10.88 -8.77 13.50
C VAL A 634 -12.40 -8.77 13.59
N SER A 635 -12.97 -7.73 14.20
CA SER A 635 -14.40 -7.64 14.49
C SER A 635 -15.13 -6.77 13.48
N ALA A 636 -16.11 -7.35 12.79
CA ALA A 636 -17.10 -6.59 12.02
C ALA A 636 -18.42 -6.40 12.80
N ALA A 637 -18.45 -6.84 14.06
CA ALA A 637 -19.63 -6.81 14.92
C ALA A 637 -19.79 -5.46 15.63
N THR A 638 -21.04 -5.08 15.88
CA THR A 638 -21.42 -3.88 16.67
C THR A 638 -21.44 -4.14 18.18
N VAL A 639 -21.25 -5.40 18.59
CA VAL A 639 -21.19 -5.82 19.99
C VAL A 639 -19.96 -6.69 20.22
N SER A 640 -19.37 -6.61 21.41
CA SER A 640 -18.23 -7.44 21.79
C SER A 640 -18.62 -8.91 21.81
N SER A 641 -17.66 -9.78 21.48
CA SER A 641 -17.87 -11.23 21.43
C SER A 641 -16.77 -11.99 22.16
N LEU A 642 -17.04 -13.26 22.48
CA LEU A 642 -16.10 -14.20 23.06
C LEU A 642 -15.89 -15.37 22.10
N ARG A 643 -14.63 -15.72 21.83
CA ARG A 643 -14.26 -16.90 21.06
C ARG A 643 -13.53 -17.90 21.94
N THR A 644 -14.00 -19.14 21.95
CA THR A 644 -13.30 -20.22 22.63
C THR A 644 -12.12 -20.67 21.78
N VAL A 645 -10.94 -20.76 22.39
CA VAL A 645 -9.71 -21.24 21.76
C VAL A 645 -9.16 -22.39 22.57
N VAL A 646 -8.69 -23.42 21.86
CA VAL A 646 -7.98 -24.55 22.49
C VAL A 646 -6.57 -24.08 22.82
N VAL A 647 -6.20 -24.12 24.09
CA VAL A 647 -4.84 -23.85 24.55
C VAL A 647 -4.12 -25.20 24.69
N PRO A 648 -3.12 -25.50 23.85
CA PRO A 648 -2.42 -26.78 23.92
C PRO A 648 -1.76 -27.00 25.28
N LYS A 649 -1.62 -28.27 25.69
CA LYS A 649 -0.90 -28.63 26.92
C LYS A 649 0.53 -28.07 26.84
N GLY A 650 0.96 -27.40 27.91
CA GLY A 650 2.29 -26.77 27.97
C GLY A 650 2.34 -25.34 27.42
N TYR A 651 1.20 -24.76 27.00
CA TYR A 651 1.10 -23.37 26.57
C TYR A 651 0.18 -22.55 27.47
N LYS A 652 0.38 -21.23 27.48
CA LYS A 652 -0.54 -20.23 28.02
C LYS A 652 -0.98 -19.31 26.88
N LEU A 653 -2.24 -18.89 26.90
CA LEU A 653 -2.78 -17.90 25.97
C LEU A 653 -2.57 -16.50 26.55
N VAL A 654 -1.92 -15.62 25.79
CA VAL A 654 -1.82 -14.19 26.09
C VAL A 654 -2.67 -13.44 25.08
N GLN A 655 -3.54 -12.53 25.53
CA GLN A 655 -4.36 -11.71 24.63
C GLN A 655 -4.18 -10.21 24.90
N ARG A 656 -4.29 -9.41 23.84
CA ARG A 656 -4.42 -7.95 23.93
C ARG A 656 -5.61 -7.50 23.09
N VAL A 657 -6.59 -6.91 23.74
CA VAL A 657 -7.84 -6.47 23.12
C VAL A 657 -7.75 -4.99 22.79
N TYR A 658 -8.13 -4.63 21.57
CA TYR A 658 -8.11 -3.26 21.08
C TYR A 658 -9.49 -2.85 20.56
N ASP A 659 -9.87 -1.61 20.79
CA ASP A 659 -11.10 -1.04 20.23
C ASP A 659 -10.95 -0.69 18.73
N SER A 660 -12.00 -0.13 18.13
CA SER A 660 -12.02 0.27 16.71
C SER A 660 -11.12 1.48 16.38
N SER A 661 -10.37 1.98 17.37
CA SER A 661 -9.32 3.00 17.20
C SER A 661 -7.91 2.47 17.45
N GLY A 662 -7.77 1.17 17.76
CA GLY A 662 -6.49 0.53 18.07
C GLY A 662 -5.99 0.82 19.49
N ARG A 663 -6.84 1.33 20.39
CA ARG A 663 -6.51 1.58 21.80
C ARG A 663 -6.81 0.35 22.64
N LEU A 664 -5.94 0.12 23.64
CA LEU A 664 -6.05 -1.04 24.52
C LEU A 664 -7.35 -0.96 25.34
N VAL A 665 -8.12 -2.05 25.30
CA VAL A 665 -9.29 -2.25 26.14
C VAL A 665 -8.86 -3.10 27.33
N PRO A 666 -8.95 -2.59 28.58
CA PRO A 666 -8.63 -3.38 29.75
C PRO A 666 -9.54 -4.62 29.86
N THR A 667 -8.94 -5.81 29.90
CA THR A 667 -9.67 -7.06 30.12
C THR A 667 -9.27 -7.75 31.42
N ARG A 668 -10.18 -8.52 32.00
CA ARG A 668 -9.85 -9.40 33.15
C ARG A 668 -9.22 -10.68 32.60
N GLY A 669 -7.97 -10.95 32.96
CA GLY A 669 -7.30 -12.23 32.64
C GLY A 669 -6.62 -12.26 31.28
N ASP A 670 -5.70 -11.32 31.02
CA ASP A 670 -4.91 -11.25 29.78
C ASP A 670 -3.99 -12.48 29.57
N THR A 671 -3.79 -13.28 30.62
CA THR A 671 -3.09 -14.57 30.57
C THR A 671 -4.01 -15.68 31.04
N ILE A 672 -4.27 -16.67 30.18
CA ILE A 672 -5.17 -17.80 30.47
C ILE A 672 -4.38 -19.11 30.39
N THR A 673 -4.49 -19.95 31.42
CA THR A 673 -3.70 -21.20 31.58
C THR A 673 -4.49 -22.50 31.35
N SER A 674 -5.81 -22.40 31.12
CA SER A 674 -6.79 -23.46 30.79
C SER A 674 -7.55 -23.13 29.49
N THR A 675 -8.71 -23.76 29.23
CA THR A 675 -9.61 -23.39 28.10
C THR A 675 -9.73 -21.87 27.96
N GLY A 676 -9.23 -21.34 26.84
CA GLY A 676 -9.05 -19.92 26.62
C GLY A 676 -10.30 -19.29 26.03
N ARG A 677 -10.72 -18.14 26.54
CA ARG A 677 -11.68 -17.27 25.85
C ARG A 677 -10.95 -16.03 25.39
N VAL A 678 -10.95 -15.79 24.08
CA VAL A 678 -10.48 -14.55 23.48
C VAL A 678 -11.65 -13.57 23.46
N THR A 679 -11.45 -12.42 24.08
CA THR A 679 -12.41 -11.30 24.05
C THR A 679 -12.14 -10.46 22.84
N ILE A 680 -13.17 -10.11 22.09
CA ILE A 680 -13.05 -9.32 20.86
C ILE A 680 -14.00 -8.13 20.99
N ALA A 681 -13.44 -6.92 21.00
CA ALA A 681 -14.23 -5.70 21.10
C ALA A 681 -15.08 -5.45 19.84
N ALA A 682 -16.22 -4.78 19.99
CA ALA A 682 -17.03 -4.33 18.86
C ALA A 682 -16.20 -3.45 17.90
N GLY A 683 -16.18 -3.80 16.62
CA GLY A 683 -15.45 -3.08 15.57
C GLY A 683 -13.92 -3.00 15.75
N GLY A 684 -13.37 -3.62 16.80
CA GLY A 684 -11.95 -3.60 17.11
C GLY A 684 -11.25 -4.87 16.65
N PHE A 685 -10.08 -5.11 17.23
CA PHE A 685 -9.30 -6.31 16.95
C PHE A 685 -8.62 -6.84 18.22
N THR A 686 -8.15 -8.07 18.18
CA THR A 686 -7.49 -8.70 19.33
C THR A 686 -6.36 -9.57 18.85
N VAL A 687 -5.19 -9.40 19.47
CA VAL A 687 -4.02 -10.24 19.18
C VAL A 687 -3.88 -11.25 20.29
N ALA A 688 -3.90 -12.52 19.92
CA ALA A 688 -3.78 -13.65 20.82
C ALA A 688 -2.52 -14.45 20.47
N THR A 689 -1.68 -14.74 21.45
CA THR A 689 -0.41 -15.46 21.26
C THR A 689 -0.37 -16.68 22.17
N LEU A 690 0.05 -17.82 21.62
CA LEU A 690 0.33 -19.03 22.39
C LEU A 690 1.80 -19.03 22.82
N VAL A 691 2.03 -18.87 24.12
CA VAL A 691 3.38 -18.83 24.71
C VAL A 691 3.63 -20.13 25.46
N ARG A 692 4.79 -20.77 25.28
CA ARG A 692 5.17 -21.96 26.07
C ARG A 692 5.27 -21.60 27.56
N LYS A 693 4.80 -22.51 28.42
CA LYS A 693 4.83 -22.36 29.89
C LYS A 693 6.24 -22.44 30.44
#